data_AF-A0A413SIA1-F1
#
_entry.id   AF-A0A413SIA1-F1
#
_cell.length_a   1.000
_cell.length_b   1.000
_cell.length_c   1.000
_cell.angle_alpha   90.00
_cell.angle_beta   90.00
_cell.angle_gamma   90.00
#
_symmetry.space_group_name_H-M   'P 1'
#
loop_
_entity.id
_entity.type
_entity.pdbx_description
1 polymer ?
#
loop_
_entity_poly.entity_id
_entity_poly.type
_entity_poly.pdbx_seq_one_letter_code
_entity_poly.pdbx_strand_id
1 'polypeptide(L)'
;MIWIVEKDGIVKKKRADITVKEAGQKAYGLCKMPTLWTLPFFIIDKNFYLSVCKEDTNTVNKYLENIEKVLENADMHEKVIIRSSGEFEGMDERGRYESLIVEKEDVVQKLFQLVEQLKEYGELRETGIPFVVQTCAERKILGHLSNERRVSKDNRDFIYEYVDCETNGVTPGKVSLRNWRKTYDTQNAVKEKLIYNGDIKDILKLVCAYYYYDQRRVHLEFVADGHRMYLVQCDHEVEDKSGVNPEEYDISMEAIVNFTPQILRGISESDRGKYKKIDNVFLYQDIGEQTPPLYILDDEDTLNELKEGRITKELRNDIKGMLKSSVVIRTNIISNEQREIQLSIRSNELRTYKEVKKFLVDTSKKFKKENIDDYIFILHNFIPAKIAAFVNAKPMEQTVEIQALWGLPEGLYYNAYDRITVFTKTCNVDRMNKDNFEISIEPNFKEVFIAPDESGKWVAKKLKPPYDWRSTVTDADVIKDIAYRARKITEQVGTELSIMWFIGIDENFYKTSNMPWYHEKCDRNSFYDAKTSGRYRKKYFYQKPYVIQSEEDLNKLENMDLTEIGIVRIQPNDDKTLRSKEFIKNVGNFCAKNNINIFLEGSVLTHPYYQLLNTGANVICAREIKEKQEKIEYNKLVRDLIPQIIRDNGETVGCVCIQKEGLICEIKNKIVEEAYEVFEASEKEDIIEELADLAEVSEALENRLFLLNENKKSIDIDMEGSIFEFRADVREQCKQQKMKVVEGKNWTITFERKKSIFQIDIIVGDKKEKEIQEEKIVSDEEKKKILEYAFELLNTNSRKNNQKLLGNIKEKSNEILKKLRCEKADFATIKERKKAKKGAFEKGYVLLKTSTGQHQQEDGLEIVDFVGDPIDIYGLSHPIKTDIDELRDNRMLIRLKVPVFIGQAEISLPQERILNFLGGKVKIQIAVEHSTVTLAICVIKVEYTQLELDLDR
;
A
#
# COMPACT_ATOMS: atom_id res chain seq x y z
N MET A 1 -27.70 17.69 33.52
CA MET A 1 -26.75 18.32 34.45
C MET A 1 -25.72 17.27 34.85
N ILE A 2 -24.48 17.67 35.13
CA ILE A 2 -23.42 16.80 35.68
C ILE A 2 -23.08 17.26 37.09
N TRP A 3 -22.73 16.34 37.97
CA TRP A 3 -22.37 16.63 39.36
C TRP A 3 -20.85 16.73 39.44
N ILE A 4 -20.37 17.78 40.11
CA ILE A 4 -18.96 18.04 40.37
C ILE A 4 -18.80 18.13 41.87
N VAL A 5 -17.93 17.28 42.41
CA VAL A 5 -17.56 17.30 43.82
C VAL A 5 -16.42 18.27 44.02
N GLU A 6 -16.67 19.31 44.82
CA GLU A 6 -15.72 20.34 45.22
C GLU A 6 -15.57 20.34 46.75
N LYS A 7 -14.54 21.04 47.26
CA LYS A 7 -14.21 21.11 48.69
C LYS A 7 -15.39 21.53 49.57
N ASP A 8 -16.14 22.54 49.12
CA ASP A 8 -17.19 23.17 49.91
C ASP A 8 -18.60 22.68 49.54
N GLY A 9 -18.73 21.69 48.65
CA GLY A 9 -20.02 21.08 48.32
C GLY A 9 -20.08 20.36 46.98
N ILE A 10 -21.30 20.09 46.53
CA ILE A 10 -21.59 19.43 45.24
C ILE A 10 -22.23 20.45 44.31
N VAL A 11 -21.56 20.75 43.19
CA VAL A 11 -22.04 21.69 42.17
C VAL A 11 -22.70 20.93 41.03
N LYS A 12 -23.85 21.40 40.55
CA LYS A 12 -24.51 20.88 39.33
C LYS A 12 -24.29 21.85 38.18
N LYS A 13 -23.61 21.42 37.13
CA LYS A 13 -23.40 22.21 35.89
C LYS A 13 -24.07 21.58 34.67
N LYS A 14 -24.34 22.35 33.62
CA LYS A 14 -24.74 21.77 32.33
C LYS A 14 -23.52 21.13 31.68
N ARG A 15 -23.69 19.97 31.03
CA ARG A 15 -22.62 19.26 30.32
C ARG A 15 -21.96 20.13 29.25
N ALA A 16 -22.73 21.01 28.60
CA ALA A 16 -22.23 21.92 27.59
C ALA A 16 -21.22 22.95 28.14
N ASP A 17 -21.31 23.29 29.42
CA ASP A 17 -20.52 24.36 30.06
C ASP A 17 -19.19 23.84 30.63
N ILE A 18 -18.97 22.52 30.64
CA ILE A 18 -17.72 21.91 31.12
C ILE A 18 -16.57 22.20 30.15
N THR A 19 -15.42 22.56 30.73
CA THR A 19 -14.16 22.84 30.03
C THR A 19 -13.07 21.83 30.41
N VAL A 20 -12.08 21.66 29.54
CA VAL A 20 -10.92 20.78 29.79
C VAL A 20 -10.13 21.22 31.03
N LYS A 21 -9.96 22.54 31.24
CA LYS A 21 -9.24 23.08 32.41
C LYS A 21 -9.89 22.72 33.74
N GLU A 22 -11.22 22.57 33.75
CA GLU A 22 -11.98 22.29 34.97
C GLU A 22 -12.02 20.79 35.30
N ALA A 23 -12.22 19.93 34.30
CA ALA A 23 -12.53 18.51 34.50
C ALA A 23 -11.59 17.53 33.78
N GLY A 24 -10.62 18.04 33.03
CA GLY A 24 -9.72 17.26 32.19
C GLY A 24 -10.36 16.73 30.91
N GLN A 25 -9.54 16.07 30.09
CA GLN A 25 -9.90 15.63 28.74
C GLN A 25 -11.00 14.55 28.73
N LYS A 26 -10.88 13.51 29.58
CA LYS A 26 -11.85 12.39 29.60
C LYS A 26 -13.24 12.85 30.02
N ALA A 27 -13.33 13.66 31.08
CA ALA A 27 -14.60 14.20 31.56
C ALA A 27 -15.23 15.15 30.52
N TYR A 28 -14.41 16.03 29.93
CA TYR A 28 -14.84 16.93 28.86
C TYR A 28 -15.42 16.15 27.68
N GLY A 29 -14.69 15.13 27.22
CA GLY A 29 -15.10 14.20 26.16
C GLY A 29 -16.46 13.59 26.41
N LEU A 30 -16.63 12.94 27.56
CA LEU A 30 -17.92 12.38 28.00
C LEU A 30 -19.02 13.44 28.00
N CYS A 31 -18.75 14.65 28.50
CA CYS A 31 -19.74 15.72 28.53
C CYS A 31 -20.23 16.15 27.14
N LYS A 32 -19.39 16.07 26.09
CA LYS A 32 -19.73 16.47 24.71
C LYS A 32 -20.46 15.38 23.90
N MET A 33 -20.62 14.17 24.45
CA MET A 33 -21.38 13.10 23.81
C MET A 33 -22.89 13.22 24.07
N PRO A 34 -23.75 12.65 23.21
CA PRO A 34 -25.17 12.48 23.49
C PRO A 34 -25.40 11.74 24.82
N THR A 35 -26.32 12.25 25.64
CA THR A 35 -26.52 11.72 27.01
C THR A 35 -27.01 10.27 27.00
N LEU A 36 -27.81 9.88 26.02
CA LEU A 36 -28.35 8.51 25.90
C LEU A 36 -27.37 7.48 25.32
N TRP A 37 -26.20 7.94 24.85
CA TRP A 37 -25.17 7.06 24.28
C TRP A 37 -24.10 6.69 25.31
N THR A 38 -24.09 7.31 26.48
CA THR A 38 -23.08 7.10 27.52
C THR A 38 -23.72 6.72 28.85
N LEU A 39 -22.91 6.23 29.78
CA LEU A 39 -23.34 5.82 31.11
C LEU A 39 -23.27 6.99 32.10
N PRO A 40 -24.08 6.97 33.18
CA PRO A 40 -24.01 7.95 34.26
C PRO A 40 -22.59 8.08 34.84
N PHE A 41 -22.19 9.32 35.15
CA PHE A 41 -20.91 9.63 35.78
C PHE A 41 -21.01 10.91 36.60
N PHE A 42 -20.01 11.14 37.45
CA PHE A 42 -19.75 12.43 38.10
C PHE A 42 -18.25 12.73 38.11
N ILE A 43 -17.91 13.97 38.45
CA ILE A 43 -16.53 14.48 38.43
C ILE A 43 -16.12 14.83 39.85
N ILE A 44 -14.89 14.52 40.21
CA ILE A 44 -14.22 15.02 41.41
C ILE A 44 -13.17 16.01 40.93
N ASP A 45 -13.19 17.23 41.49
CA ASP A 45 -12.25 18.26 41.06
C ASP A 45 -10.78 17.89 41.38
N LYS A 46 -9.86 18.64 40.79
CA LYS A 46 -8.42 18.40 40.97
C LYS A 46 -7.88 18.75 42.36
N ASN A 47 -8.63 19.50 43.16
CA ASN A 47 -8.19 19.91 44.48
C ASN A 47 -8.24 18.75 45.47
N PHE A 48 -9.09 17.74 45.23
CA PHE A 48 -9.04 16.49 45.98
C PHE A 48 -7.63 15.87 45.96
N TYR A 49 -7.07 15.66 44.76
CA TYR A 49 -5.70 15.14 44.60
C TYR A 49 -4.68 16.01 45.36
N LEU A 50 -4.73 17.33 45.17
CA LEU A 50 -3.81 18.27 45.81
C LEU A 50 -3.90 18.23 47.35
N SER A 51 -5.11 18.07 47.89
CA SER A 51 -5.34 17.96 49.33
C SER A 51 -4.80 16.66 49.91
N VAL A 52 -4.94 15.54 49.19
CA VAL A 52 -4.34 14.25 49.59
C VAL A 52 -2.81 14.32 49.56
N CYS A 53 -2.22 14.91 48.51
CA CYS A 53 -0.76 15.09 48.43
C CYS A 53 -0.19 16.00 49.51
N LYS A 54 -0.96 16.98 50.00
CA LYS A 54 -0.58 17.90 51.07
C LYS A 54 -0.92 17.39 52.47
N GLU A 55 -1.49 16.19 52.58
CA GLU A 55 -1.94 15.60 53.85
C GLU A 55 -2.95 16.50 54.61
N ASP A 56 -3.80 17.25 53.88
CA ASP A 56 -4.85 18.10 54.47
C ASP A 56 -6.09 17.27 54.82
N THR A 57 -6.01 16.54 55.94
CA THR A 57 -7.06 15.61 56.41
C THR A 57 -8.44 16.26 56.52
N ASN A 58 -8.51 17.53 56.93
CA ASN A 58 -9.78 18.24 57.09
C ASN A 58 -10.47 18.48 55.75
N THR A 59 -9.71 18.91 54.73
CA THR A 59 -10.27 19.08 53.39
C THR A 59 -10.61 17.74 52.75
N VAL A 60 -9.75 16.72 52.91
CA VAL A 60 -9.99 15.37 52.37
C VAL A 60 -11.29 14.78 52.92
N ASN A 61 -11.52 14.85 54.24
CA ASN A 61 -12.76 14.33 54.85
C ASN A 61 -14.03 15.00 54.28
N LYS A 62 -13.99 16.31 54.01
CA LYS A 62 -15.11 17.00 53.35
C LYS A 62 -15.38 16.48 51.93
N TYR A 63 -14.33 16.18 51.17
CA TYR A 63 -14.48 15.54 49.86
C TYR A 63 -15.12 14.16 50.00
N LEU A 64 -14.67 13.34 50.96
CA LEU A 64 -15.22 11.99 51.16
C LEU A 64 -16.72 12.02 51.46
N GLU A 65 -17.15 12.88 52.40
CA GLU A 65 -18.58 13.06 52.70
C GLU A 65 -19.39 13.48 51.46
N ASN A 66 -18.83 14.37 50.63
CA ASN A 66 -19.50 14.82 49.42
C ASN A 66 -19.53 13.72 48.35
N ILE A 67 -18.47 12.92 48.20
CA ILE A 67 -18.42 11.77 47.28
C ILE A 67 -19.48 10.74 47.68
N GLU A 68 -19.57 10.39 48.97
CA GLU A 68 -20.58 9.46 49.49
C GLU A 68 -22.00 9.96 49.22
N LYS A 69 -22.28 11.24 49.50
CA LYS A 69 -23.57 11.87 49.15
C LYS A 69 -23.87 11.77 47.65
N VAL A 70 -22.87 11.93 46.78
CA VAL A 70 -23.08 11.74 45.33
C VAL A 70 -23.40 10.28 45.01
N LEU A 71 -22.63 9.33 45.54
CA LEU A 71 -22.82 7.90 45.30
C LEU A 71 -24.21 7.41 45.76
N GLU A 72 -24.70 7.88 46.91
CA GLU A 72 -26.04 7.52 47.42
C GLU A 72 -27.18 8.04 46.54
N ASN A 73 -27.03 9.24 45.98
CA ASN A 73 -28.10 9.92 45.26
C ASN A 73 -28.00 9.80 43.72
N ALA A 74 -26.86 9.36 43.19
CA ALA A 74 -26.66 9.17 41.76
C ALA A 74 -27.19 7.79 41.32
N ASP A 75 -27.89 7.79 40.18
CA ASP A 75 -28.33 6.58 39.49
C ASP A 75 -27.12 5.87 38.86
N MET A 76 -26.41 5.08 39.67
CA MET A 76 -25.19 4.35 39.30
C MET A 76 -25.32 2.90 39.71
N HIS A 77 -24.86 1.99 38.85
CA HIS A 77 -24.82 0.55 39.14
C HIS A 77 -23.81 0.22 40.26
N GLU A 78 -23.85 -1.03 40.73
CA GLU A 78 -22.94 -1.55 41.77
C GLU A 78 -21.47 -1.48 41.36
N LYS A 79 -21.15 -1.69 40.07
CA LYS A 79 -19.78 -1.54 39.55
C LYS A 79 -19.56 -0.19 38.90
N VAL A 80 -18.44 0.45 39.24
CA VAL A 80 -18.01 1.72 38.66
C VAL A 80 -16.56 1.66 38.22
N ILE A 81 -16.17 2.60 37.38
CA ILE A 81 -14.79 2.80 36.94
C ILE A 81 -14.35 4.22 37.32
N ILE A 82 -13.22 4.29 38.04
CA ILE A 82 -12.54 5.53 38.41
C ILE A 82 -11.47 5.79 37.36
N ARG A 83 -11.48 6.97 36.76
CA ARG A 83 -10.49 7.40 35.76
C ARG A 83 -9.88 8.73 36.13
N SER A 84 -8.56 8.80 36.13
CA SER A 84 -7.83 10.06 36.16
C SER A 84 -8.05 10.82 34.85
N SER A 85 -8.37 12.11 34.91
CA SER A 85 -8.74 12.93 33.75
C SER A 85 -7.82 14.16 33.70
N GLY A 86 -6.65 14.05 33.07
CA GLY A 86 -5.68 15.14 33.00
C GLY A 86 -6.08 16.27 32.04
N GLU A 87 -5.66 17.51 32.31
CA GLU A 87 -5.79 18.64 31.36
C GLU A 87 -4.89 18.44 30.13
N PHE A 88 -3.68 17.93 30.36
CA PHE A 88 -2.64 17.69 29.35
C PHE A 88 -2.54 16.20 28.93
N GLU A 89 -3.56 15.39 29.24
CA GLU A 89 -3.65 14.00 28.74
C GLU A 89 -4.33 14.01 27.36
N GLY A 90 -3.62 14.52 26.36
CA GLY A 90 -4.10 14.58 24.98
C GLY A 90 -4.13 13.20 24.30
N MET A 91 -4.37 13.19 22.99
CA MET A 91 -4.39 11.95 22.21
C MET A 91 -3.02 11.25 22.17
N ASP A 92 -1.93 12.01 22.24
CA ASP A 92 -0.56 11.50 22.23
C ASP A 92 -0.19 10.86 23.58
N GLU A 93 -0.73 11.39 24.69
CA GLU A 93 -0.52 10.90 26.05
C GLU A 93 -1.63 9.92 26.51
N ARG A 94 -2.47 9.43 25.60
CA ARG A 94 -3.61 8.58 25.95
C ARG A 94 -3.15 7.32 26.70
N GLY A 95 -3.76 7.11 27.86
CA GLY A 95 -3.47 5.94 28.69
C GLY A 95 -2.17 6.05 29.47
N ARG A 96 -1.68 7.30 29.66
CA ARG A 96 -0.62 7.67 30.60
C ARG A 96 -1.01 7.46 32.05
N TYR A 97 -2.30 7.65 32.39
CA TYR A 97 -2.79 7.54 33.76
C TYR A 97 -3.73 6.34 33.95
N GLU A 98 -3.70 5.80 35.16
CA GLU A 98 -4.40 4.58 35.55
C GLU A 98 -5.93 4.73 35.60
N SER A 99 -6.62 3.59 35.47
CA SER A 99 -8.08 3.49 35.65
C SER A 99 -8.41 2.20 36.41
N LEU A 100 -9.31 2.30 37.40
CA LEU A 100 -9.64 1.18 38.28
C LEU A 100 -11.13 0.88 38.22
N ILE A 101 -11.47 -0.40 38.01
CA ILE A 101 -12.85 -0.89 38.14
C ILE A 101 -13.02 -1.36 39.57
N VAL A 102 -14.07 -0.87 40.23
CA VAL A 102 -14.29 -1.07 41.67
C VAL A 102 -15.78 -1.26 41.94
N GLU A 103 -16.09 -1.91 43.06
CA GLU A 103 -17.44 -1.86 43.59
C GLU A 103 -17.73 -0.45 44.13
N LYS A 104 -18.99 -0.02 44.06
CA LYS A 104 -19.45 1.32 44.42
C LYS A 104 -19.08 1.68 45.87
N GLU A 105 -19.10 0.70 46.76
CA GLU A 105 -18.76 0.81 48.18
C GLU A 105 -17.26 1.08 48.39
N ASP A 106 -16.40 0.62 47.46
CA ASP A 106 -14.94 0.71 47.58
C ASP A 106 -14.36 1.99 46.95
N VAL A 107 -15.19 2.84 46.34
CA VAL A 107 -14.74 4.01 45.56
C VAL A 107 -13.81 4.92 46.38
N VAL A 108 -14.18 5.23 47.61
CA VAL A 108 -13.40 6.10 48.51
C VAL A 108 -12.03 5.50 48.80
N GLN A 109 -11.98 4.20 49.16
CA GLN A 109 -10.72 3.52 49.46
C GLN A 109 -9.81 3.46 48.23
N LYS A 110 -10.37 3.16 47.06
CA LYS A 110 -9.61 2.99 45.81
C LYS A 110 -9.16 4.31 45.19
N LEU A 111 -9.83 5.42 45.49
CA LEU A 111 -9.35 6.76 45.14
C LEU A 111 -8.00 7.07 45.80
N PHE A 112 -7.82 6.73 47.08
CA PHE A 112 -6.51 6.93 47.75
C PHE A 112 -5.42 6.11 47.09
N GLN A 113 -5.69 4.84 46.77
CA GLN A 113 -4.75 3.97 46.05
C GLN A 113 -4.31 4.61 44.73
N LEU A 114 -5.26 5.16 43.97
CA LEU A 114 -4.99 5.82 42.69
C LEU A 114 -4.16 7.09 42.88
N VAL A 115 -4.44 7.89 43.91
CA VAL A 115 -3.64 9.08 44.22
C VAL A 115 -2.19 8.72 44.56
N GLU A 116 -1.97 7.68 45.37
CA GLU A 116 -0.60 7.24 45.71
C GLU A 116 0.19 6.83 44.47
N GLN A 117 -0.41 6.10 43.54
CA GLN A 117 0.22 5.76 42.25
C GLN A 117 0.55 7.00 41.42
N LEU A 118 -0.33 8.01 41.44
CA LEU A 118 -0.14 9.23 40.68
C LEU A 118 0.93 10.18 41.26
N LYS A 119 1.34 10.01 42.53
CA LYS A 119 2.39 10.84 43.17
C LYS A 119 3.78 10.68 42.54
N GLU A 120 3.99 9.61 41.79
CA GLU A 120 5.22 9.37 41.00
C GLU A 120 5.40 10.41 39.90
N TYR A 121 4.30 10.97 39.39
CA TYR A 121 4.29 12.02 38.37
C TYR A 121 4.48 13.40 39.01
N GLY A 122 5.72 13.86 39.09
CA GLY A 122 6.12 15.10 39.77
C GLY A 122 5.33 16.34 39.33
N GLU A 123 4.97 16.44 38.04
CA GLU A 123 4.22 17.56 37.47
C GLU A 123 2.79 17.69 38.02
N LEU A 124 2.20 16.58 38.51
CA LEU A 124 0.84 16.60 39.06
C LEU A 124 0.79 17.22 40.45
N ARG A 125 1.92 17.26 41.19
CA ARG A 125 1.98 17.78 42.56
C ARG A 125 1.57 19.25 42.66
N GLU A 126 1.78 20.02 41.61
CA GLU A 126 1.39 21.44 41.55
C GLU A 126 0.11 21.67 40.75
N THR A 127 -0.08 20.93 39.65
CA THR A 127 -1.19 21.16 38.71
C THR A 127 -2.52 20.54 39.16
N GLY A 128 -2.44 19.42 39.89
CA GLY A 128 -3.56 18.58 40.29
C GLY A 128 -4.18 17.80 39.13
N ILE A 129 -4.95 16.75 39.44
CA ILE A 129 -5.67 15.96 38.44
C ILE A 129 -7.11 15.67 38.89
N PRO A 130 -8.12 16.02 38.08
CA PRO A 130 -9.51 15.60 38.29
C PRO A 130 -9.72 14.08 38.15
N PHE A 131 -10.77 13.57 38.77
CA PHE A 131 -11.21 12.18 38.59
C PHE A 131 -12.63 12.10 38.02
N VAL A 132 -12.87 11.08 37.21
CA VAL A 132 -14.20 10.71 36.69
C VAL A 132 -14.60 9.38 37.31
N VAL A 133 -15.76 9.34 37.95
CA VAL A 133 -16.36 8.10 38.43
C VAL A 133 -17.58 7.81 37.55
N GLN A 134 -17.50 6.77 36.73
CA GLN A 134 -18.53 6.40 35.76
C GLN A 134 -19.06 4.99 36.07
N THR A 135 -20.35 4.77 35.87
CA THR A 135 -20.94 3.43 35.91
C THR A 135 -20.25 2.48 34.93
N CYS A 136 -19.96 1.25 35.36
CA CYS A 136 -19.38 0.22 34.51
C CYS A 136 -20.49 -0.72 34.02
N ALA A 137 -20.70 -0.79 32.70
CA ALA A 137 -21.58 -1.79 32.09
C ALA A 137 -20.89 -3.17 32.00
N GLU A 138 -21.69 -4.22 31.83
CA GLU A 138 -21.22 -5.54 31.43
C GLU A 138 -20.49 -5.46 30.08
N ARG A 139 -19.38 -6.18 29.95
CA ARG A 139 -18.47 -6.10 28.80
C ARG A 139 -18.49 -7.41 28.02
N LYS A 140 -19.45 -7.57 27.11
CA LYS A 140 -19.42 -8.66 26.12
C LYS A 140 -18.55 -8.29 24.92
N ILE A 141 -18.61 -7.01 24.54
CA ILE A 141 -17.75 -6.44 23.51
C ILE A 141 -17.06 -5.20 24.08
N LEU A 142 -15.78 -5.04 23.79
CA LEU A 142 -14.97 -3.85 24.06
C LEU A 142 -14.31 -3.40 22.76
N GLY A 143 -14.40 -2.12 22.41
CA GLY A 143 -13.77 -1.66 21.17
C GLY A 143 -13.40 -0.19 21.13
N HIS A 144 -12.64 0.15 20.09
CA HIS A 144 -12.23 1.50 19.74
C HIS A 144 -12.79 1.87 18.37
N LEU A 145 -13.11 3.15 18.18
CA LEU A 145 -13.51 3.74 16.91
C LEU A 145 -12.79 5.08 16.77
N SER A 146 -12.07 5.31 15.66
CA SER A 146 -11.30 6.54 15.47
C SER A 146 -11.32 7.03 14.02
N ASN A 147 -11.38 8.34 13.85
CA ASN A 147 -11.09 9.06 12.60
C ASN A 147 -9.98 10.12 12.80
N GLU A 148 -9.08 9.90 13.76
CA GLU A 148 -7.88 10.72 13.92
C GLU A 148 -7.10 10.84 12.60
N ARG A 149 -6.33 11.92 12.46
CA ARG A 149 -5.50 12.10 11.26
C ARG A 149 -4.53 10.95 11.08
N ARG A 150 -3.92 10.44 12.16
CA ARG A 150 -2.95 9.33 12.05
C ARG A 150 -3.53 8.03 11.48
N VAL A 151 -4.84 7.79 11.67
CA VAL A 151 -5.50 6.56 11.18
C VAL A 151 -6.23 6.78 9.85
N SER A 152 -6.60 8.03 9.52
CA SER A 152 -7.48 8.32 8.39
C SER A 152 -7.26 9.72 7.79
N LYS A 153 -7.02 9.74 6.47
CA LYS A 153 -6.85 10.98 5.70
C LYS A 153 -8.10 11.84 5.70
N ASP A 154 -9.24 11.26 5.33
CA ASP A 154 -10.53 11.97 5.27
C ASP A 154 -11.26 11.82 6.60
N ASN A 155 -11.87 12.89 7.10
CA ASN A 155 -12.65 12.88 8.35
C ASN A 155 -13.89 11.97 8.34
N ARG A 156 -14.34 11.56 7.15
CA ARG A 156 -15.50 10.67 6.92
C ARG A 156 -15.14 9.18 7.02
N ASP A 157 -13.86 8.87 7.08
CA ASP A 157 -13.35 7.50 7.10
C ASP A 157 -12.89 7.18 8.52
N PHE A 158 -13.50 6.17 9.12
CA PHE A 158 -13.23 5.72 10.47
C PHE A 158 -12.69 4.29 10.43
N ILE A 159 -11.82 3.97 11.39
CA ILE A 159 -11.36 2.62 11.66
C ILE A 159 -11.88 2.23 13.03
N TYR A 160 -12.35 0.98 13.15
CA TYR A 160 -12.70 0.41 14.44
C TYR A 160 -12.00 -0.93 14.65
N GLU A 161 -11.80 -1.28 15.90
CA GLU A 161 -11.34 -2.59 16.34
C GLU A 161 -12.09 -2.95 17.61
N TYR A 162 -12.59 -4.17 17.71
CA TYR A 162 -13.23 -4.64 18.94
C TYR A 162 -12.84 -6.07 19.28
N VAL A 163 -12.98 -6.40 20.56
CA VAL A 163 -12.83 -7.74 21.12
C VAL A 163 -14.18 -8.26 21.53
N ASP A 164 -14.47 -9.49 21.14
CA ASP A 164 -15.50 -10.30 21.75
C ASP A 164 -14.90 -10.96 23.01
N CYS A 165 -15.44 -10.63 24.18
CA CYS A 165 -14.89 -11.06 25.47
C CYS A 165 -15.15 -12.54 25.78
N GLU A 166 -16.06 -13.21 25.07
CA GLU A 166 -16.29 -14.65 25.24
C GLU A 166 -15.27 -15.46 24.43
N THR A 167 -14.95 -15.01 23.21
CA THR A 167 -14.02 -15.71 22.29
C THR A 167 -12.59 -15.18 22.35
N ASN A 168 -12.35 -14.03 22.97
CA ASN A 168 -11.13 -13.23 22.87
C ASN A 168 -10.71 -12.91 21.41
N GLY A 169 -11.65 -12.97 20.47
CA GLY A 169 -11.41 -12.66 19.06
C GLY A 169 -11.32 -11.14 18.83
N VAL A 170 -10.23 -10.69 18.20
CA VAL A 170 -10.07 -9.29 17.77
C VAL A 170 -10.60 -9.13 16.34
N THR A 171 -11.56 -8.23 16.15
CA THR A 171 -12.16 -7.92 14.85
C THR A 171 -11.88 -6.47 14.45
N PRO A 172 -11.01 -6.21 13.46
CA PRO A 172 -10.84 -4.90 12.89
C PRO A 172 -11.87 -4.63 11.79
N GLY A 173 -12.18 -3.36 11.55
CA GLY A 173 -13.08 -2.94 10.48
C GLY A 173 -12.95 -1.47 10.13
N LYS A 174 -13.68 -1.07 9.08
CA LYS A 174 -13.71 0.31 8.58
C LYS A 174 -15.13 0.76 8.31
N VAL A 175 -15.40 2.02 8.59
CA VAL A 175 -16.63 2.72 8.24
C VAL A 175 -16.27 3.94 7.39
N SER A 176 -16.66 3.89 6.12
CA SER A 176 -16.47 5.00 5.19
C SER A 176 -17.81 5.62 4.87
N LEU A 177 -18.04 6.85 5.34
CA LEU A 177 -19.27 7.58 5.07
C LEU A 177 -19.20 8.22 3.70
N ARG A 178 -20.24 8.02 2.88
CA ARG A 178 -20.37 8.60 1.55
C ARG A 178 -21.79 9.14 1.41
N ASN A 179 -21.95 10.46 1.53
CA ASN A 179 -23.26 11.11 1.61
C ASN A 179 -24.18 10.83 0.42
N TRP A 180 -23.62 10.54 -0.77
CA TRP A 180 -24.40 10.14 -1.95
C TRP A 180 -25.06 8.75 -1.83
N ARG A 181 -24.62 7.89 -0.91
CA ARG A 181 -25.19 6.54 -0.70
C ARG A 181 -26.31 6.54 0.33
N LYS A 182 -26.14 7.28 1.43
CA LYS A 182 -27.07 7.33 2.57
C LYS A 182 -26.75 8.54 3.45
N THR A 183 -27.77 9.30 3.80
CA THR A 183 -27.72 10.33 4.85
C THR A 183 -28.25 9.75 6.14
N TYR A 184 -27.62 10.09 7.28
CA TYR A 184 -28.05 9.63 8.59
C TYR A 184 -28.77 10.75 9.32
N ASP A 185 -29.91 10.45 9.94
CA ASP A 185 -30.61 11.40 10.80
C ASP A 185 -29.97 11.43 12.19
N THR A 186 -28.89 12.19 12.31
CA THR A 186 -28.17 12.32 13.57
C THR A 186 -28.95 13.13 14.61
N GLN A 187 -29.88 13.99 14.20
CA GLN A 187 -30.64 14.85 15.12
C GLN A 187 -31.66 14.06 15.93
N ASN A 188 -32.29 13.04 15.34
CA ASN A 188 -33.18 12.15 16.08
C ASN A 188 -32.40 11.04 16.79
N ALA A 189 -31.32 10.53 16.20
CA ALA A 189 -30.49 9.49 16.80
C ALA A 189 -29.92 9.83 18.19
N VAL A 190 -29.56 11.09 18.44
CA VAL A 190 -29.05 11.53 19.76
C VAL A 190 -30.12 11.49 20.86
N LYS A 191 -31.40 11.38 20.48
CA LYS A 191 -32.55 11.24 21.40
C LYS A 191 -32.91 9.78 21.68
N GLU A 192 -32.17 8.84 21.11
CA GLU A 192 -32.38 7.40 21.27
C GLU A 192 -31.14 6.72 21.86
N LYS A 193 -31.35 5.55 22.46
CA LYS A 193 -30.27 4.70 22.96
C LYS A 193 -29.68 3.90 21.80
N LEU A 194 -28.38 3.63 21.83
CA LEU A 194 -27.73 2.79 20.82
C LEU A 194 -28.08 1.32 21.09
N ILE A 195 -29.09 0.80 20.39
CA ILE A 195 -29.55 -0.59 20.53
C ILE A 195 -28.66 -1.52 19.70
N TYR A 196 -28.19 -2.60 20.31
CA TYR A 196 -27.42 -3.64 19.63
C TYR A 196 -28.34 -4.64 18.94
N ASN A 197 -28.22 -4.77 17.63
CA ASN A 197 -29.06 -5.62 16.77
C ASN A 197 -28.29 -6.82 16.19
N GLY A 198 -27.09 -7.12 16.70
CA GLY A 198 -26.19 -8.15 16.16
C GLY A 198 -25.20 -7.65 15.11
N ASP A 199 -25.40 -6.48 14.49
CA ASP A 199 -24.42 -5.86 13.59
C ASP A 199 -23.85 -4.57 14.20
N ILE A 200 -22.63 -4.68 14.75
CA ILE A 200 -21.92 -3.54 15.35
C ILE A 200 -21.69 -2.41 14.33
N LYS A 201 -21.46 -2.77 13.06
CA LYS A 201 -21.10 -1.82 12.01
C LYS A 201 -22.25 -0.87 11.69
N ASP A 202 -23.49 -1.35 11.79
CA ASP A 202 -24.67 -0.53 11.55
C ASP A 202 -24.85 0.58 12.60
N ILE A 203 -24.58 0.26 13.87
CA ILE A 203 -24.63 1.26 14.93
C ILE A 203 -23.44 2.20 14.83
N LEU A 204 -22.24 1.69 14.55
CA LEU A 204 -21.05 2.51 14.37
C LEU A 204 -21.19 3.49 13.20
N LYS A 205 -21.89 3.14 12.10
CA LYS A 205 -22.19 4.08 11.00
C LYS A 205 -22.92 5.33 11.50
N LEU A 206 -23.87 5.17 12.42
CA LEU A 206 -24.64 6.27 13.00
C LEU A 206 -23.75 7.17 13.87
N VAL A 207 -22.92 6.56 14.71
CA VAL A 207 -21.95 7.27 15.57
C VAL A 207 -20.93 8.02 14.70
N CYS A 208 -20.37 7.37 13.69
CA CYS A 208 -19.45 8.00 12.73
C CYS A 208 -20.11 9.21 12.06
N ALA A 209 -21.38 9.09 11.64
CA ALA A 209 -22.09 10.17 10.97
C ALA A 209 -22.27 11.40 11.86
N TYR A 210 -22.55 11.18 13.15
CA TYR A 210 -22.66 12.26 14.14
C TYR A 210 -21.36 13.10 14.21
N TYR A 211 -20.20 12.45 14.38
CA TYR A 211 -18.92 13.17 14.46
C TYR A 211 -18.47 13.75 13.12
N TYR A 212 -18.71 13.04 12.02
CA TYR A 212 -18.38 13.52 10.69
C TYR A 212 -19.15 14.78 10.30
N TYR A 213 -20.47 14.84 10.53
CA TYR A 213 -21.28 16.01 10.17
C TYR A 213 -20.88 17.26 10.94
N ASP A 214 -20.38 17.09 12.16
CA ASP A 214 -19.85 18.17 12.99
C ASP A 214 -18.35 18.46 12.73
N GLN A 215 -17.77 17.83 11.69
CA GLN A 215 -16.36 17.96 11.29
C GLN A 215 -15.36 17.64 12.42
N ARG A 216 -15.74 16.79 13.39
CA ARG A 216 -14.88 16.42 14.52
C ARG A 216 -14.08 15.17 14.23
N ARG A 217 -12.80 15.21 14.62
CA ARG A 217 -11.94 14.02 14.70
C ARG A 217 -11.86 13.56 16.13
N VAL A 218 -12.08 12.27 16.34
CA VAL A 218 -12.25 11.66 17.66
C VAL A 218 -11.61 10.29 17.72
N HIS A 219 -11.22 9.91 18.94
CA HIS A 219 -11.01 8.53 19.36
C HIS A 219 -12.07 8.18 20.38
N LEU A 220 -12.81 7.11 20.14
CA LEU A 220 -13.90 6.66 20.98
C LEU A 220 -13.56 5.29 21.56
N GLU A 221 -13.94 5.09 22.82
CA GLU A 221 -14.03 3.75 23.41
C GLU A 221 -15.50 3.41 23.59
N PHE A 222 -15.86 2.17 23.24
CA PHE A 222 -17.21 1.67 23.40
C PHE A 222 -17.22 0.27 24.04
N VAL A 223 -18.32 -0.01 24.71
CA VAL A 223 -18.63 -1.34 25.26
C VAL A 223 -20.04 -1.74 24.84
N ALA A 224 -20.29 -3.04 24.63
CA ALA A 224 -21.64 -3.56 24.45
C ALA A 224 -21.94 -4.69 25.43
N ASP A 225 -23.17 -4.68 25.96
CA ASP A 225 -23.69 -5.66 26.92
C ASP A 225 -24.49 -6.79 26.25
N GLY A 226 -24.52 -6.82 24.91
CA GLY A 226 -25.32 -7.73 24.09
C GLY A 226 -26.74 -7.23 23.76
N HIS A 227 -27.19 -6.12 24.35
CA HIS A 227 -28.49 -5.49 24.05
C HIS A 227 -28.32 -4.03 23.62
N ARG A 228 -27.31 -3.35 24.14
CA ARG A 228 -26.99 -1.94 23.88
C ARG A 228 -25.49 -1.75 23.75
N MET A 229 -25.13 -0.70 23.03
CA MET A 229 -23.77 -0.17 22.99
C MET A 229 -23.69 1.14 23.77
N TYR A 230 -22.62 1.31 24.53
CA TYR A 230 -22.32 2.52 25.29
C TYR A 230 -20.99 3.06 24.83
N LEU A 231 -20.94 4.36 24.60
CA LEU A 231 -19.70 5.08 24.40
C LEU A 231 -19.19 5.55 25.77
N VAL A 232 -18.00 5.08 26.15
CA VAL A 232 -17.46 5.19 27.52
C VAL A 232 -16.25 6.11 27.61
N GLN A 233 -15.70 6.55 26.48
CA GLN A 233 -14.69 7.59 26.40
C GLN A 233 -14.74 8.26 25.01
N CYS A 234 -14.39 9.55 24.94
CA CYS A 234 -14.31 10.31 23.71
C CYS A 234 -13.21 11.35 23.78
N ASP A 235 -12.08 11.07 23.15
CA ASP A 235 -10.98 12.01 23.05
C ASP A 235 -11.14 12.80 21.75
N HIS A 236 -11.02 14.13 21.82
CA HIS A 236 -11.11 15.01 20.66
C HIS A 236 -9.73 15.37 20.14
N GLU A 237 -9.53 15.27 18.83
CA GLU A 237 -8.27 15.72 18.22
C GLU A 237 -8.25 17.24 18.23
N VAL A 238 -7.19 17.80 18.81
CA VAL A 238 -6.97 19.24 18.87
C VAL A 238 -5.95 19.60 17.79
N GLU A 239 -6.16 20.74 17.14
CA GLU A 239 -5.19 21.23 16.16
C GLU A 239 -3.86 21.51 16.83
N ASP A 240 -2.82 20.81 16.37
CA ASP A 240 -1.45 21.04 16.83
C ASP A 240 -0.89 22.31 16.18
N LYS A 241 -0.85 23.40 16.96
CA LYS A 241 -0.32 24.70 16.52
C LYS A 241 1.19 24.67 16.30
N SER A 242 1.90 23.64 16.76
CA SER A 242 3.35 23.48 16.57
C SER A 242 3.72 22.83 15.23
N GLY A 243 2.73 22.35 14.46
CA GLY A 243 2.96 21.72 13.16
C GLY A 243 3.62 22.67 12.16
N VAL A 244 4.65 22.17 11.48
CA VAL A 244 5.46 22.93 10.52
C VAL A 244 5.05 22.62 9.08
N ASN A 245 5.02 23.65 8.24
CA ASN A 245 4.89 23.49 6.80
C ASN A 245 6.28 23.14 6.19
N PRO A 246 6.48 21.94 5.65
CA PRO A 246 7.77 21.56 5.07
C PRO A 246 8.11 22.31 3.77
N GLU A 247 7.12 22.89 3.07
CA GLU A 247 7.35 23.62 1.81
C GLU A 247 7.92 25.04 2.02
N GLU A 248 7.74 25.60 3.23
CA GLU A 248 8.28 26.91 3.64
C GLU A 248 9.77 26.85 4.03
N TYR A 249 10.37 25.66 4.00
CA TYR A 249 11.79 25.50 4.26
C TYR A 249 12.62 26.23 3.18
N ASP A 250 13.50 27.13 3.64
CA ASP A 250 14.38 27.90 2.77
C ASP A 250 15.45 26.99 2.16
N ILE A 251 15.50 26.98 0.84
CA ILE A 251 16.46 26.20 0.05
C ILE A 251 17.49 27.06 -0.66
N SER A 252 17.43 28.39 -0.49
CA SER A 252 18.28 29.31 -1.22
C SER A 252 19.75 29.11 -0.86
N MET A 253 20.59 29.09 -1.89
CA MET A 253 22.04 29.03 -1.75
C MET A 253 22.64 30.38 -2.15
N GLU A 254 23.50 30.94 -1.30
CA GLU A 254 24.28 32.09 -1.71
C GLU A 254 25.30 31.68 -2.78
N ALA A 255 25.32 32.40 -3.91
CA ALA A 255 26.34 32.23 -4.93
C ALA A 255 27.72 32.45 -4.29
N ILE A 256 28.53 31.38 -4.22
CA ILE A 256 29.91 31.47 -3.73
C ILE A 256 30.74 32.14 -4.83
N VAL A 257 30.62 33.46 -4.94
CA VAL A 257 31.49 34.25 -5.80
C VAL A 257 32.87 34.23 -5.14
N ASN A 258 33.81 33.51 -5.76
CA ASN A 258 35.24 33.47 -5.46
C ASN A 258 35.64 32.88 -4.09
N PHE A 259 35.36 31.60 -3.83
CA PHE A 259 36.09 30.85 -2.81
C PHE A 259 37.29 30.14 -3.44
N THR A 260 38.50 30.59 -3.10
CA THR A 260 39.75 29.94 -3.48
C THR A 260 40.42 29.46 -2.20
N PRO A 261 40.46 28.14 -1.95
CA PRO A 261 40.98 27.65 -0.69
C PRO A 261 42.51 27.75 -0.62
N GLN A 262 43.03 27.93 0.60
CA GLN A 262 44.45 28.06 0.92
C GLN A 262 45.07 26.74 1.38
N ILE A 263 44.33 25.96 2.17
CA ILE A 263 44.75 24.65 2.69
C ILE A 263 43.74 23.54 2.39
N LEU A 264 42.44 23.89 2.31
CA LEU A 264 41.46 22.99 1.75
C LEU A 264 41.76 22.79 0.25
N ARG A 265 41.46 21.60 -0.27
CA ARG A 265 41.56 21.35 -1.70
C ARG A 265 40.29 20.71 -2.21
N GLY A 266 39.90 21.05 -3.44
CA GLY A 266 38.85 20.32 -4.12
C GLY A 266 39.26 18.85 -4.34
N ILE A 267 38.28 17.97 -4.41
CA ILE A 267 38.51 16.58 -4.85
C ILE A 267 39.09 16.57 -6.27
N SER A 268 39.98 15.63 -6.56
CA SER A 268 40.56 15.43 -7.89
C SER A 268 40.60 13.95 -8.26
N GLU A 269 40.81 13.65 -9.54
CA GLU A 269 40.85 12.27 -10.06
C GLU A 269 41.86 11.36 -9.32
N SER A 270 42.92 11.94 -8.72
CA SER A 270 43.89 11.18 -7.91
C SER A 270 43.32 10.68 -6.58
N ASP A 271 42.15 11.16 -6.13
CA ASP A 271 41.49 10.69 -4.91
C ASP A 271 40.55 9.49 -5.16
N ARG A 272 40.32 9.10 -6.43
CA ARG A 272 39.43 8.00 -6.78
C ARG A 272 39.89 6.68 -6.14
N GLY A 273 38.99 6.02 -5.41
CA GLY A 273 39.27 4.78 -4.69
C GLY A 273 40.07 4.96 -3.39
N LYS A 274 40.57 6.17 -3.12
CA LYS A 274 41.33 6.47 -1.89
C LYS A 274 40.40 6.64 -0.69
N TYR A 275 39.23 7.27 -0.90
CA TYR A 275 38.27 7.59 0.16
C TYR A 275 36.87 7.11 -0.20
N LYS A 276 36.43 5.99 0.43
CA LYS A 276 35.12 5.36 0.19
C LYS A 276 33.93 6.31 0.18
N LYS A 277 33.96 7.37 0.99
CA LYS A 277 32.86 8.34 1.11
C LYS A 277 32.70 9.30 -0.07
N ILE A 278 33.71 9.47 -0.92
CA ILE A 278 33.63 10.32 -2.11
C ILE A 278 33.69 9.51 -3.42
N ASP A 279 33.92 8.21 -3.37
CA ASP A 279 34.00 7.35 -4.57
C ASP A 279 32.72 7.45 -5.45
N ASN A 280 31.56 7.55 -4.80
CA ASN A 280 30.28 7.73 -5.49
C ASN A 280 30.23 9.02 -6.33
N VAL A 281 30.93 10.07 -5.89
CA VAL A 281 30.95 11.38 -6.56
C VAL A 281 31.64 11.28 -7.91
N PHE A 282 32.74 10.53 -7.98
CA PHE A 282 33.45 10.31 -9.23
C PHE A 282 32.61 9.51 -10.23
N LEU A 283 31.90 8.48 -9.76
CA LEU A 283 30.95 7.75 -10.62
C LEU A 283 29.87 8.68 -11.18
N TYR A 284 29.30 9.53 -10.34
CA TYR A 284 28.29 10.51 -10.76
C TYR A 284 28.85 11.46 -11.82
N GLN A 285 30.06 11.97 -11.63
CA GLN A 285 30.74 12.81 -12.62
C GLN A 285 30.95 12.09 -13.95
N ASP A 286 31.35 10.82 -13.94
CA ASP A 286 31.59 10.02 -15.16
C ASP A 286 30.33 9.87 -16.02
N ILE A 287 29.15 9.81 -15.40
CA ILE A 287 27.86 9.69 -16.10
C ILE A 287 27.16 11.05 -16.32
N GLY A 288 27.84 12.17 -16.03
CA GLY A 288 27.36 13.53 -16.27
C GLY A 288 26.42 14.10 -15.21
N GLU A 289 26.34 13.48 -14.03
CA GLU A 289 25.54 13.98 -12.91
C GLU A 289 26.16 15.22 -12.27
N GLN A 290 25.31 16.11 -11.77
CA GLN A 290 25.76 17.24 -10.96
C GLN A 290 26.15 16.77 -9.56
N THR A 291 27.26 17.28 -9.05
CA THR A 291 27.74 17.01 -7.69
C THR A 291 28.13 18.33 -7.03
N PRO A 292 27.84 18.54 -5.74
CA PRO A 292 28.21 19.77 -5.08
C PRO A 292 29.74 19.80 -4.83
N PRO A 293 30.33 20.99 -4.69
CA PRO A 293 31.75 21.12 -4.36
C PRO A 293 32.08 20.43 -3.03
N LEU A 294 33.04 19.50 -3.07
CA LEU A 294 33.61 18.85 -1.89
C LEU A 294 35.05 19.29 -1.70
N TYR A 295 35.38 19.64 -0.46
CA TYR A 295 36.72 20.06 -0.06
C TYR A 295 37.30 19.09 0.96
N ILE A 296 38.55 18.69 0.76
CA ILE A 296 39.29 17.81 1.65
C ILE A 296 40.26 18.64 2.48
N LEU A 297 40.35 18.33 3.77
CA LEU A 297 41.46 18.69 4.64
C LEU A 297 42.26 17.42 4.95
N ASP A 298 43.42 17.30 4.30
CA ASP A 298 44.37 16.19 4.45
C ASP A 298 45.82 16.65 4.69
N ASP A 299 46.01 17.95 5.00
CA ASP A 299 47.31 18.51 5.39
C ASP A 299 47.73 18.04 6.80
N GLU A 300 48.82 17.28 6.89
CA GLU A 300 49.28 16.63 8.13
C GLU A 300 49.61 17.64 9.24
N ASP A 301 50.26 18.75 8.91
CA ASP A 301 50.63 19.79 9.88
C ASP A 301 49.38 20.41 10.50
N THR A 302 48.39 20.76 9.68
CA THR A 302 47.12 21.29 10.15
C THR A 302 46.34 20.26 10.99
N LEU A 303 46.31 18.98 10.60
CA LEU A 303 45.66 17.92 11.38
C LEU A 303 46.34 17.72 12.75
N ASN A 304 47.67 17.81 12.82
CA ASN A 304 48.42 17.76 14.07
C ASN A 304 48.14 18.97 14.97
N GLU A 305 48.04 20.18 14.40
CA GLU A 305 47.64 21.37 15.15
C GLU A 305 46.22 21.25 15.74
N LEU A 306 45.27 20.64 15.01
CA LEU A 306 43.92 20.38 15.50
C LEU A 306 43.90 19.39 16.68
N LYS A 307 44.74 18.35 16.65
CA LYS A 307 44.94 17.41 17.77
C LYS A 307 45.37 18.14 19.05
N GLU A 308 46.15 19.22 18.91
CA GLU A 308 46.57 20.09 20.03
C GLU A 308 45.56 21.21 20.36
N GLY A 309 44.44 21.30 19.64
CA GLY A 309 43.39 22.29 19.84
C GLY A 309 43.67 23.67 19.23
N ARG A 310 44.67 23.77 18.36
CA ARG A 310 45.00 24.98 17.58
C ARG A 310 44.42 24.87 16.17
N ILE A 311 44.38 25.99 15.47
CA ILE A 311 43.89 26.06 14.09
C ILE A 311 44.82 26.98 13.30
N THR A 312 45.29 26.49 12.15
CA THR A 312 46.19 27.23 11.27
C THR A 312 45.51 28.46 10.68
N LYS A 313 46.31 29.45 10.24
CA LYS A 313 45.79 30.72 9.71
C LYS A 313 45.05 30.49 8.39
N GLU A 314 45.60 29.58 7.59
CA GLU A 314 45.13 29.15 6.28
C GLU A 314 43.77 28.46 6.43
N LEU A 315 43.66 27.47 7.31
CA LEU A 315 42.38 26.79 7.59
C LEU A 315 41.33 27.77 8.14
N ARG A 316 41.74 28.73 8.98
CA ARG A 316 40.83 29.78 9.47
C ARG A 316 40.28 30.63 8.33
N ASN A 317 41.10 31.00 7.35
CA ASN A 317 40.65 31.79 6.20
C ASN A 317 39.69 30.96 5.33
N ASP A 318 40.00 29.69 5.12
CA ASP A 318 39.18 28.79 4.33
C ASP A 318 37.80 28.59 4.94
N ILE A 319 37.73 28.34 6.26
CA ILE A 319 36.45 28.21 6.98
C ILE A 319 35.63 29.50 6.85
N LYS A 320 36.25 30.67 6.99
CA LYS A 320 35.55 31.96 6.82
C LYS A 320 35.00 32.13 5.40
N GLY A 321 35.73 31.64 4.40
CA GLY A 321 35.28 31.66 3.00
C GLY A 321 34.09 30.74 2.77
N MET A 322 34.11 29.53 3.34
CA MET A 322 33.00 28.57 3.23
C MET A 322 31.74 29.04 3.97
N LEU A 323 31.90 29.69 5.14
CA LEU A 323 30.81 30.17 5.99
C LEU A 323 29.99 31.36 5.42
N LYS A 324 30.19 31.72 4.16
CA LYS A 324 29.18 32.47 3.40
C LYS A 324 27.85 31.69 3.30
N SER A 325 27.94 30.37 3.35
CA SER A 325 26.81 29.47 3.56
C SER A 325 27.14 28.47 4.68
N SER A 326 26.14 27.86 5.31
CA SER A 326 26.40 26.89 6.39
C SER A 326 27.16 25.67 5.87
N VAL A 327 27.88 24.99 6.77
CA VAL A 327 28.82 23.92 6.42
C VAL A 327 28.47 22.63 7.14
N VAL A 328 28.63 21.51 6.44
CA VAL A 328 28.65 20.17 7.03
C VAL A 328 30.04 19.58 6.87
N ILE A 329 30.52 18.94 7.94
CA ILE A 329 31.83 18.31 8.01
C ILE A 329 31.65 16.83 8.29
N ARG A 330 32.26 15.98 7.47
CA ARG A 330 32.33 14.53 7.62
C ARG A 330 33.77 14.14 7.87
N THR A 331 34.00 13.04 8.58
CA THR A 331 35.30 12.39 8.61
C THR A 331 35.32 11.16 7.72
N ASN A 332 36.49 10.82 7.19
CA ASN A 332 36.75 9.52 6.58
C ASN A 332 38.01 8.94 7.24
N ILE A 333 37.85 7.82 7.93
CA ILE A 333 38.97 7.07 8.52
C ILE A 333 39.51 6.12 7.45
N ILE A 334 40.82 6.15 7.23
CA ILE A 334 41.52 5.33 6.23
C ILE A 334 41.95 4.05 6.94
N SER A 335 41.12 3.01 6.87
CA SER A 335 41.42 1.72 7.49
C SER A 335 40.80 0.56 6.72
N ASN A 336 41.42 -0.61 6.83
CA ASN A 336 40.89 -1.88 6.34
C ASN A 336 39.90 -2.51 7.33
N GLU A 337 39.85 -2.04 8.58
CA GLU A 337 38.94 -2.56 9.59
C GLU A 337 37.56 -1.90 9.51
N GLN A 338 36.53 -2.72 9.28
CA GLN A 338 35.15 -2.23 9.15
C GLN A 338 34.63 -1.57 10.43
N ARG A 339 35.16 -1.95 11.61
CA ARG A 339 34.84 -1.34 12.90
C ARG A 339 35.32 0.11 13.00
N GLU A 340 36.48 0.44 12.45
CA GLU A 340 37.06 1.78 12.50
C GLU A 340 36.37 2.72 11.51
N ILE A 341 36.02 2.24 10.31
CA ILE A 341 35.20 2.99 9.34
C ILE A 341 33.86 3.39 9.97
N GLN A 342 33.29 2.53 10.82
CA GLN A 342 32.04 2.80 11.53
C GLN A 342 32.10 3.96 12.54
N LEU A 343 33.30 4.38 12.97
CA LEU A 343 33.52 5.53 13.88
C LEU A 343 33.52 6.88 13.16
N SER A 344 33.32 6.90 11.83
CA SER A 344 33.30 8.15 11.09
C SER A 344 32.17 9.09 11.55
N ILE A 345 32.55 10.30 11.97
CA ILE A 345 31.68 11.31 12.57
C ILE A 345 31.23 12.29 11.50
N ARG A 346 30.06 12.89 11.69
CA ARG A 346 29.57 14.01 10.90
C ARG A 346 29.00 15.08 11.82
N SER A 347 29.14 16.34 11.44
CA SER A 347 28.49 17.46 12.10
C SER A 347 27.01 17.57 11.72
N ASN A 348 26.27 18.39 12.46
CA ASN A 348 25.01 18.95 11.96
C ASN A 348 25.31 20.08 10.96
N GLU A 349 24.34 20.96 10.75
CA GLU A 349 24.56 22.21 10.04
C GLU A 349 25.34 23.19 10.92
N LEU A 350 26.56 23.56 10.53
CA LEU A 350 27.40 24.50 11.27
C LEU A 350 27.31 25.89 10.61
N ARG A 351 26.88 26.90 11.38
CA ARG A 351 26.59 28.25 10.86
C ARG A 351 27.65 29.27 11.28
N THR A 352 28.50 28.94 12.23
CA THR A 352 29.52 29.86 12.75
C THR A 352 30.91 29.26 12.77
N TYR A 353 31.93 30.14 12.71
CA TYR A 353 33.33 29.75 12.81
C TYR A 353 33.64 29.02 14.13
N LYS A 354 32.97 29.43 15.22
CA LYS A 354 33.16 28.81 16.54
C LYS A 354 32.71 27.35 16.55
N GLU A 355 31.58 27.06 15.89
CA GLU A 355 31.05 25.69 15.77
C GLU A 355 31.94 24.81 14.89
N VAL A 356 32.36 25.32 13.73
CA VAL A 356 33.30 24.61 12.85
C VAL A 356 34.61 24.30 13.56
N LYS A 357 35.23 25.29 14.18
CA LYS A 357 36.46 25.11 14.96
C LYS A 357 36.26 24.05 16.06
N LYS A 358 35.16 24.15 16.80
CA LYS A 358 34.85 23.22 17.88
C LYS A 358 34.73 21.79 17.36
N PHE A 359 33.98 21.58 16.28
CA PHE A 359 33.80 20.26 15.69
C PHE A 359 35.13 19.64 15.23
N LEU A 360 35.94 20.39 14.47
CA LEU A 360 37.24 19.91 13.98
C LEU A 360 38.17 19.53 15.13
N VAL A 361 38.33 20.42 16.11
CA VAL A 361 39.21 20.20 17.28
C VAL A 361 38.72 19.04 18.14
N ASP A 362 37.43 19.00 18.50
CA ASP A 362 36.89 17.96 19.38
C ASP A 362 36.98 16.59 18.70
N THR A 363 36.74 16.52 17.40
CA THR A 363 36.85 15.28 16.61
C THR A 363 38.30 14.81 16.51
N SER A 364 39.25 15.70 16.21
CA SER A 364 40.68 15.37 16.17
C SER A 364 41.21 14.91 17.53
N LYS A 365 40.78 15.54 18.63
CA LYS A 365 41.12 15.12 19.99
C LYS A 365 40.53 13.76 20.35
N LYS A 366 39.30 13.48 19.91
CA LYS A 366 38.66 12.18 20.09
C LYS A 366 39.44 11.09 19.36
N PHE A 367 39.78 11.29 18.08
CA PHE A 367 40.58 10.35 17.31
C PHE A 367 41.97 10.12 17.90
N LYS A 368 42.64 11.18 18.40
CA LYS A 368 43.90 11.03 19.16
C LYS A 368 43.72 10.14 20.39
N LYS A 369 42.62 10.28 21.13
CA LYS A 369 42.33 9.45 22.31
C LYS A 369 42.01 7.99 21.94
N GLU A 370 41.42 7.77 20.77
CA GLU A 370 41.04 6.46 20.24
C GLU A 370 42.17 5.79 19.41
N ASN A 371 43.36 6.41 19.33
CA ASN A 371 44.51 5.96 18.52
C ASN A 371 44.20 5.84 17.01
N ILE A 372 43.39 6.76 16.48
CA ILE A 372 43.08 6.86 15.06
C ILE A 372 43.92 8.00 14.47
N ASP A 373 44.97 7.65 13.73
CA ASP A 373 45.89 8.63 13.14
C ASP A 373 45.61 8.94 11.67
N ASP A 374 45.15 7.96 10.89
CA ASP A 374 44.90 8.11 9.46
C ASP A 374 43.44 8.49 9.17
N TYR A 375 43.17 9.80 9.16
CA TYR A 375 41.85 10.33 8.84
C TYR A 375 41.93 11.67 8.09
N ILE A 376 40.86 11.96 7.35
CA ILE A 376 40.66 13.26 6.70
C ILE A 376 39.33 13.88 7.12
N PHE A 377 39.21 15.20 6.94
CA PHE A 377 37.91 15.86 6.95
C PHE A 377 37.45 16.15 5.52
N ILE A 378 36.16 15.93 5.27
CA ILE A 378 35.46 16.28 4.04
C ILE A 378 34.45 17.36 4.40
N LEU A 379 34.62 18.54 3.82
CA LEU A 379 33.79 19.72 4.05
C LEU A 379 32.97 20.00 2.79
N HIS A 380 31.71 20.35 2.99
CA HIS A 380 30.85 20.87 1.94
C HIS A 380 29.85 21.85 2.52
N ASN A 381 29.34 22.78 1.72
CA ASN A 381 28.21 23.60 2.16
C ASN A 381 26.99 22.72 2.39
N PHE A 382 26.22 23.02 3.44
CA PHE A 382 24.97 22.34 3.73
C PHE A 382 24.05 22.47 2.52
N ILE A 383 23.37 21.38 2.16
CA ILE A 383 22.50 21.30 0.99
C ILE A 383 21.07 21.35 1.54
N PRO A 384 20.42 22.53 1.56
CA PRO A 384 19.05 22.61 2.01
C PRO A 384 18.14 21.99 0.94
N ALA A 385 17.43 20.93 1.33
CA ALA A 385 16.50 20.22 0.47
C ALA A 385 15.14 20.15 1.14
N LYS A 386 14.07 20.31 0.36
CA LYS A 386 12.69 20.13 0.87
C LYS A 386 12.39 18.67 1.20
N ILE A 387 13.02 17.75 0.48
CA ILE A 387 12.71 16.33 0.49
C ILE A 387 14.00 15.53 0.41
N ALA A 388 14.05 14.43 1.16
CA ALA A 388 15.02 13.37 0.97
C ALA A 388 14.33 12.10 0.46
N ALA A 389 15.05 11.33 -0.34
CA ALA A 389 14.57 10.02 -0.79
C ALA A 389 15.68 8.96 -0.79
N PHE A 390 15.31 7.72 -0.53
CA PHE A 390 16.11 6.54 -0.86
C PHE A 390 15.48 5.83 -2.05
N VAL A 391 16.26 5.60 -3.08
CA VAL A 391 15.83 5.07 -4.37
C VAL A 391 16.50 3.73 -4.58
N ASN A 392 15.70 2.68 -4.68
CA ASN A 392 16.17 1.36 -4.99
C ASN A 392 15.98 1.05 -6.48
N ALA A 393 17.05 0.60 -7.12
CA ALA A 393 17.07 0.18 -8.51
C ALA A 393 18.08 -0.94 -8.73
N LYS A 394 17.73 -1.89 -9.62
CA LYS A 394 18.55 -3.05 -9.99
C LYS A 394 18.85 -3.07 -11.50
N PRO A 395 20.05 -3.54 -11.94
CA PRO A 395 20.37 -3.63 -13.36
C PRO A 395 19.36 -4.52 -14.07
N MET A 396 19.03 -4.19 -15.32
CA MET A 396 18.01 -4.90 -16.12
C MET A 396 16.57 -4.95 -15.57
N GLU A 397 16.31 -4.55 -14.31
CA GLU A 397 14.96 -4.52 -13.73
C GLU A 397 14.17 -3.26 -14.13
N GLN A 398 12.99 -3.43 -14.70
CA GLN A 398 12.18 -2.32 -15.20
C GLN A 398 11.50 -1.48 -14.10
N THR A 399 11.68 -1.84 -12.84
CA THR A 399 11.02 -1.20 -11.70
C THR A 399 12.03 -0.44 -10.85
N VAL A 400 11.71 0.82 -10.58
CA VAL A 400 12.43 1.66 -9.61
C VAL A 400 11.49 1.96 -8.46
N GLU A 401 11.99 1.83 -7.24
CA GLU A 401 11.27 2.21 -6.04
C GLU A 401 11.90 3.46 -5.41
N ILE A 402 11.07 4.45 -5.10
CA ILE A 402 11.47 5.70 -4.46
C ILE A 402 10.73 5.79 -3.12
N GLN A 403 11.47 5.87 -2.03
CA GLN A 403 10.96 6.06 -0.67
C GLN A 403 11.29 7.48 -0.22
N ALA A 404 10.29 8.33 -0.04
CA ALA A 404 10.48 9.78 0.13
C ALA A 404 9.81 10.34 1.38
N LEU A 405 10.48 11.28 2.05
CA LEU A 405 9.99 12.03 3.21
C LEU A 405 10.50 13.47 3.15
N TRP A 406 9.74 14.39 3.75
CA TRP A 406 10.12 15.79 3.92
C TRP A 406 11.45 15.95 4.70
N GLY A 407 12.20 17.00 4.39
CA GLY A 407 13.43 17.39 5.07
C GLY A 407 14.62 16.46 4.83
N LEU A 408 15.35 16.15 5.90
CA LEU A 408 16.64 15.48 5.87
C LEU A 408 16.53 13.95 5.75
N PRO A 409 17.55 13.27 5.19
CA PRO A 409 17.54 11.82 4.98
C PRO A 409 17.34 10.99 6.24
N GLU A 410 17.74 11.50 7.40
CA GLU A 410 17.55 10.80 8.67
C GLU A 410 16.10 10.71 9.12
N GLY A 411 15.19 11.48 8.50
CA GLY A 411 13.76 11.24 8.66
C GLY A 411 13.37 9.83 8.23
N LEU A 412 13.93 9.34 7.11
CA LEU A 412 13.64 8.03 6.55
C LEU A 412 14.17 6.87 7.40
N TYR A 413 14.98 7.14 8.43
CA TYR A 413 15.55 6.09 9.28
C TYR A 413 14.51 5.45 10.21
N TYR A 414 13.55 6.23 10.70
CA TYR A 414 12.61 5.79 11.73
C TYR A 414 11.17 6.23 11.49
N ASN A 415 10.92 7.17 10.57
CA ASN A 415 9.60 7.75 10.37
C ASN A 415 8.94 7.20 9.11
N ALA A 416 7.61 7.17 9.12
CA ALA A 416 6.80 6.84 7.97
C ALA A 416 7.12 7.73 6.76
N TYR A 417 7.01 7.14 5.58
CA TYR A 417 7.37 7.76 4.30
C TYR A 417 6.38 7.37 3.20
N ASP A 418 6.46 8.07 2.07
CA ASP A 418 5.71 7.71 0.87
C ASP A 418 6.51 6.73 0.01
N ARG A 419 5.82 5.74 -0.55
CA ARG A 419 6.40 4.81 -1.52
C ARG A 419 5.90 5.17 -2.91
N ILE A 420 6.82 5.32 -3.84
CA ILE A 420 6.55 5.62 -5.25
C ILE A 420 7.24 4.54 -6.07
N THR A 421 6.48 3.85 -6.91
CA THR A 421 7.00 2.84 -7.84
C THR A 421 6.93 3.40 -9.25
N VAL A 422 8.04 3.33 -9.98
CA VAL A 422 8.14 3.79 -11.37
C VAL A 422 8.49 2.60 -12.25
N PHE A 423 7.64 2.33 -13.24
CA PHE A 423 7.87 1.28 -14.23
C PHE A 423 8.41 1.89 -15.52
N THR A 424 9.64 1.53 -15.89
CA THR A 424 10.41 2.15 -16.98
C THR A 424 10.19 1.53 -18.35
N LYS A 425 9.35 0.49 -18.45
CA LYS A 425 8.92 -0.20 -19.69
C LYS A 425 10.01 -0.95 -20.50
N THR A 426 11.29 -0.73 -20.22
CA THR A 426 12.41 -1.39 -20.91
C THR A 426 13.53 -1.70 -19.92
N CYS A 427 14.13 -2.88 -20.07
CA CYS A 427 15.33 -3.29 -19.33
C CYS A 427 16.59 -2.58 -19.85
N ASN A 428 16.60 -2.21 -21.14
CA ASN A 428 17.72 -1.53 -21.79
C ASN A 428 17.68 -0.01 -21.51
N VAL A 429 18.73 0.49 -20.87
CA VAL A 429 18.86 1.90 -20.44
C VAL A 429 18.99 2.89 -21.61
N ASP A 430 19.56 2.48 -22.74
CA ASP A 430 19.75 3.34 -23.93
C ASP A 430 18.44 3.59 -24.68
N ARG A 431 17.45 2.72 -24.48
CA ARG A 431 16.12 2.83 -25.09
C ARG A 431 15.07 3.47 -24.17
N MET A 432 15.45 3.84 -22.95
CA MET A 432 14.51 4.42 -21.98
C MET A 432 13.97 5.77 -22.48
N ASN A 433 12.65 5.91 -22.50
CA ASN A 433 11.95 7.18 -22.70
C ASN A 433 11.09 7.51 -21.47
N LYS A 434 11.41 8.62 -20.80
CA LYS A 434 10.71 9.11 -19.59
C LYS A 434 9.21 9.33 -19.82
N ASP A 435 8.80 9.68 -21.03
CA ASP A 435 7.38 9.94 -21.33
C ASP A 435 6.52 8.69 -21.13
N ASN A 436 7.09 7.51 -21.37
CA ASN A 436 6.41 6.22 -21.27
C ASN A 436 6.38 5.62 -19.86
N PHE A 437 7.05 6.26 -18.89
CA PHE A 437 7.14 5.72 -17.54
C PHE A 437 5.79 5.80 -16.83
N GLU A 438 5.42 4.71 -16.14
CA GLU A 438 4.22 4.64 -15.32
C GLU A 438 4.56 4.84 -13.86
N ILE A 439 3.79 5.68 -13.16
CA ILE A 439 4.01 6.02 -11.75
C ILE A 439 2.85 5.49 -10.92
N SER A 440 3.18 4.79 -9.84
CA SER A 440 2.24 4.39 -8.79
C SER A 440 2.69 5.01 -7.47
N ILE A 441 1.85 5.87 -6.87
CA ILE A 441 2.14 6.54 -5.60
C ILE A 441 1.26 5.94 -4.51
N GLU A 442 1.89 5.48 -3.42
CA GLU A 442 1.23 5.03 -2.21
C GLU A 442 1.55 5.98 -1.05
N PRO A 443 0.78 7.07 -0.86
CA PRO A 443 1.06 8.01 0.22
C PRO A 443 0.81 7.38 1.60
N ASN A 444 1.46 7.93 2.61
CA ASN A 444 1.31 7.51 4.00
C ASN A 444 1.10 8.71 4.94
N PHE A 445 0.58 8.45 6.14
CA PHE A 445 0.59 9.42 7.22
C PHE A 445 2.02 9.59 7.72
N LYS A 446 2.54 10.81 7.62
CA LYS A 446 3.86 11.22 8.05
C LYS A 446 3.66 12.18 9.22
N GLU A 447 3.88 11.68 10.43
CA GLU A 447 3.68 12.48 11.65
C GLU A 447 4.82 13.50 11.81
N VAL A 448 6.05 13.03 11.58
CA VAL A 448 7.28 13.74 11.90
C VAL A 448 8.24 13.67 10.71
N PHE A 449 9.03 14.73 10.55
CA PHE A 449 10.20 14.77 9.67
C PHE A 449 11.40 15.39 10.38
N ILE A 450 12.60 15.22 9.83
CA ILE A 450 13.83 15.76 10.42
C ILE A 450 14.25 17.00 9.64
N ALA A 451 14.52 18.10 10.35
CA ALA A 451 15.03 19.34 9.77
C ALA A 451 15.88 20.10 10.80
N PRO A 452 16.80 21.00 10.36
CA PRO A 452 17.55 21.82 11.31
C PRO A 452 16.64 22.79 12.06
N ASP A 453 16.95 23.02 13.33
CA ASP A 453 16.39 24.10 14.15
C ASP A 453 17.10 25.45 13.89
N GLU A 454 16.76 26.46 14.69
CA GLU A 454 17.38 27.78 14.62
C GLU A 454 18.89 27.77 14.93
N SER A 455 19.39 26.73 15.60
CA SER A 455 20.81 26.52 15.91
C SER A 455 21.53 25.61 14.91
N GLY A 456 20.84 25.09 13.89
CA GLY A 456 21.40 24.14 12.93
C GLY A 456 21.43 22.68 13.42
N LYS A 457 20.90 22.38 14.62
CA LYS A 457 20.76 21.00 15.11
C LYS A 457 19.61 20.31 14.41
N TRP A 458 19.81 19.05 14.06
CA TRP A 458 18.81 18.27 13.37
C TRP A 458 17.83 17.65 14.37
N VAL A 459 16.58 18.07 14.30
CA VAL A 459 15.54 17.72 15.27
C VAL A 459 14.29 17.20 14.56
N ALA A 460 13.50 16.41 15.29
CA ALA A 460 12.16 16.04 14.89
C ALA A 460 11.22 17.25 14.87
N LYS A 461 10.51 17.45 13.77
CA LYS A 461 9.45 18.45 13.62
C LYS A 461 8.14 17.75 13.23
N LYS A 462 7.04 18.10 13.90
CA LYS A 462 5.70 17.61 13.54
C LYS A 462 5.23 18.27 12.24
N LEU A 463 4.61 17.49 11.37
CA LEU A 463 4.05 17.98 10.09
C LEU A 463 2.67 18.61 10.30
N LYS A 464 2.46 19.79 9.71
CA LYS A 464 1.15 20.42 9.69
C LYS A 464 0.23 19.76 8.65
N PRO A 465 -1.08 19.59 8.91
CA PRO A 465 -2.05 19.31 7.85
C PRO A 465 -1.99 20.35 6.71
N PRO A 466 -2.08 19.94 5.42
CA PRO A 466 -2.32 18.59 4.93
C PRO A 466 -1.03 17.79 4.60
N TYR A 467 0.16 18.30 4.96
CA TYR A 467 1.46 17.75 4.56
C TYR A 467 1.77 16.39 5.16
N ASP A 468 1.16 16.11 6.31
CA ASP A 468 1.13 14.81 6.96
C ASP A 468 0.55 13.69 6.05
N TRP A 469 -0.42 13.98 5.19
CA TRP A 469 -1.01 13.01 4.24
C TRP A 469 -0.73 13.31 2.76
N ARG A 470 -0.23 14.50 2.44
CA ARG A 470 0.13 14.88 1.06
C ARG A 470 1.28 13.99 0.59
N SER A 471 1.27 13.62 -0.69
CA SER A 471 2.43 12.98 -1.31
C SER A 471 3.62 13.92 -1.23
N THR A 472 4.76 13.41 -0.78
CA THR A 472 5.99 14.16 -0.56
C THR A 472 6.51 14.71 -1.89
N VAL A 473 6.64 13.84 -2.90
CA VAL A 473 6.93 14.25 -4.28
C VAL A 473 5.63 14.28 -5.05
N THR A 474 5.31 15.42 -5.66
CA THR A 474 4.06 15.62 -6.43
C THR A 474 4.30 15.83 -7.92
N ASP A 475 5.52 16.23 -8.30
CA ASP A 475 5.91 16.45 -9.68
C ASP A 475 6.29 15.12 -10.36
N ALA A 476 5.53 14.75 -11.39
CA ALA A 476 5.74 13.52 -12.14
C ALA A 476 7.06 13.53 -12.94
N ASP A 477 7.50 14.69 -13.43
CA ASP A 477 8.73 14.81 -14.22
C ASP A 477 9.95 14.61 -13.32
N VAL A 478 9.91 15.14 -12.09
CA VAL A 478 10.93 14.87 -11.07
C VAL A 478 11.00 13.38 -10.73
N ILE A 479 9.85 12.72 -10.52
CA ILE A 479 9.79 11.27 -10.23
C ILE A 479 10.40 10.46 -11.37
N LYS A 480 10.03 10.77 -12.62
CA LYS A 480 10.53 10.09 -13.82
C LYS A 480 12.02 10.34 -14.03
N ASP A 481 12.49 11.56 -13.78
CA ASP A 481 13.90 11.94 -13.90
C ASP A 481 14.78 11.17 -12.90
N ILE A 482 14.36 11.11 -11.64
CA ILE A 482 15.03 10.32 -10.59
C ILE A 482 15.11 8.86 -11.00
N ALA A 483 14.00 8.27 -11.46
CA ALA A 483 13.97 6.87 -11.88
C ALA A 483 14.89 6.59 -13.08
N TYR A 484 14.88 7.47 -14.07
CA TYR A 484 15.74 7.38 -15.25
C TYR A 484 17.22 7.41 -14.89
N ARG A 485 17.62 8.36 -14.04
CA ARG A 485 19.01 8.54 -13.59
C ARG A 485 19.45 7.41 -12.66
N ALA A 486 18.58 6.96 -11.75
CA ALA A 486 18.84 5.80 -10.89
C ALA A 486 19.13 4.53 -11.72
N ARG A 487 18.35 4.27 -12.78
CA ARG A 487 18.59 3.13 -13.68
C ARG A 487 19.95 3.21 -14.37
N LYS A 488 20.38 4.40 -14.80
CA LYS A 488 21.73 4.60 -15.37
C LYS A 488 22.85 4.36 -14.36
N ILE A 489 22.71 4.91 -13.15
CA ILE A 489 23.69 4.72 -12.07
C ILE A 489 23.85 3.23 -11.78
N THR A 490 22.75 2.53 -11.57
CA THR A 490 22.72 1.11 -11.25
C THR A 490 23.30 0.24 -12.37
N GLU A 491 22.99 0.54 -13.63
CA GLU A 491 23.54 -0.20 -14.78
C GLU A 491 25.06 -0.03 -14.89
N GLN A 492 25.57 1.19 -14.64
CA GLN A 492 27.01 1.47 -14.64
C GLN A 492 27.75 0.74 -13.51
N VAL A 493 27.14 0.62 -12.33
CA VAL A 493 27.74 -0.10 -11.18
C VAL A 493 27.59 -1.62 -11.32
N GLY A 494 26.58 -2.09 -12.04
CA GLY A 494 26.34 -3.52 -12.30
C GLY A 494 25.79 -4.31 -11.12
N THR A 495 25.17 -3.64 -10.13
CA THR A 495 24.56 -4.31 -8.97
C THR A 495 23.36 -3.53 -8.46
N GLU A 496 22.54 -4.13 -7.61
CA GLU A 496 21.39 -3.47 -7.00
C GLU A 496 21.83 -2.42 -5.95
N LEU A 497 21.23 -1.23 -6.02
CA LEU A 497 21.64 -0.08 -5.21
C LEU A 497 20.48 0.49 -4.40
N SER A 498 20.83 1.02 -3.22
CA SER A 498 20.07 2.05 -2.50
C SER A 498 20.76 3.38 -2.72
N ILE A 499 20.11 4.32 -3.41
CA ILE A 499 20.65 5.62 -3.81
C ILE A 499 19.91 6.70 -3.02
N MET A 500 20.63 7.50 -2.24
CA MET A 500 20.11 8.67 -1.53
C MET A 500 20.02 9.87 -2.47
N TRP A 501 18.89 10.58 -2.43
CA TRP A 501 18.59 11.76 -3.24
C TRP A 501 18.19 12.95 -2.37
N PHE A 502 18.63 14.13 -2.79
CA PHE A 502 18.04 15.41 -2.38
C PHE A 502 17.07 15.90 -3.46
N ILE A 503 15.88 16.33 -3.06
CA ILE A 503 14.83 16.78 -3.97
C ILE A 503 14.29 18.13 -3.50
N GLY A 504 14.04 19.03 -4.45
CA GLY A 504 13.65 20.42 -4.18
C GLY A 504 14.80 21.21 -3.60
N ILE A 505 15.96 21.20 -4.27
CA ILE A 505 17.14 22.03 -3.96
C ILE A 505 17.19 23.26 -4.87
N ASP A 506 18.06 24.24 -4.57
CA ASP A 506 18.22 25.45 -5.38
C ASP A 506 18.71 25.13 -6.81
N GLU A 507 17.78 25.13 -7.75
CA GLU A 507 18.04 24.82 -9.16
C GLU A 507 18.97 25.85 -9.82
N ASN A 508 18.94 27.12 -9.40
CA ASN A 508 19.83 28.14 -9.98
C ASN A 508 21.29 27.88 -9.58
N PHE A 509 21.50 27.41 -8.35
CA PHE A 509 22.83 27.10 -7.83
C PHE A 509 23.35 25.75 -8.34
N TYR A 510 22.54 24.69 -8.26
CA TYR A 510 22.93 23.33 -8.59
C TYR A 510 22.68 22.91 -10.04
N LYS A 511 21.96 23.73 -10.84
CA LYS A 511 21.52 23.44 -12.21
C LYS A 511 20.58 22.23 -12.32
N THR A 512 20.03 21.79 -11.19
CA THR A 512 19.05 20.72 -11.09
C THR A 512 18.22 20.92 -9.82
N SER A 513 16.96 20.52 -9.85
CA SER A 513 16.05 20.52 -8.70
C SER A 513 16.18 19.24 -7.85
N ASN A 514 16.92 18.24 -8.32
CA ASN A 514 17.12 16.97 -7.62
C ASN A 514 18.47 16.31 -7.98
N MET A 515 19.13 15.72 -6.98
CA MET A 515 20.53 15.28 -7.08
C MET A 515 20.79 14.00 -6.28
N PRO A 516 21.45 12.98 -6.87
CA PRO A 516 21.95 11.84 -6.13
C PRO A 516 23.12 12.27 -5.25
N TRP A 517 23.17 11.77 -4.02
CA TRP A 517 24.17 12.16 -3.04
C TRP A 517 25.13 11.02 -2.68
N TYR A 518 24.58 9.82 -2.48
CA TYR A 518 25.33 8.66 -2.03
C TYR A 518 24.57 7.40 -2.41
N HIS A 519 25.26 6.34 -2.82
CA HIS A 519 24.65 5.03 -3.00
C HIS A 519 25.45 3.94 -2.30
N GLU A 520 24.78 2.84 -2.01
CA GLU A 520 25.40 1.62 -1.52
C GLU A 520 24.71 0.38 -2.09
N LYS A 521 25.40 -0.76 -2.04
CA LYS A 521 24.84 -2.04 -2.47
C LYS A 521 23.66 -2.41 -1.56
N CYS A 522 22.60 -2.88 -2.18
CA CYS A 522 21.37 -3.28 -1.53
C CYS A 522 21.05 -4.71 -2.00
N ASP A 523 20.91 -5.69 -1.10
CA ASP A 523 20.60 -7.07 -1.49
C ASP A 523 19.16 -7.42 -1.11
N ARG A 524 18.21 -7.21 -2.03
CA ARG A 524 16.77 -7.45 -1.84
C ARG A 524 16.46 -8.86 -1.28
N ASN A 525 17.25 -9.88 -1.62
CA ASN A 525 17.02 -11.25 -1.15
C ASN A 525 17.27 -11.42 0.36
N SER A 526 18.08 -10.56 0.98
CA SER A 526 18.29 -10.54 2.44
C SER A 526 17.12 -9.93 3.22
N PHE A 527 16.24 -9.17 2.56
CA PHE A 527 15.08 -8.51 3.18
C PHE A 527 13.84 -9.40 3.22
N TYR A 528 13.77 -10.42 2.36
CA TYR A 528 12.60 -11.27 2.14
C TYR A 528 12.60 -12.55 2.97
N ASP A 529 13.44 -12.65 4.02
CA ASP A 529 13.42 -13.82 4.88
C ASP A 529 12.01 -13.99 5.49
N ALA A 530 11.41 -15.16 5.28
CA ALA A 530 10.01 -15.47 5.58
C ALA A 530 9.64 -15.18 7.05
N LYS A 531 10.64 -15.12 7.95
CA LYS A 531 10.49 -14.72 9.36
C LYS A 531 9.96 -13.30 9.58
N THR A 532 10.19 -12.35 8.66
CA THR A 532 9.79 -10.93 8.80
C THR A 532 8.50 -10.58 8.04
N SER A 533 7.98 -11.50 7.22
CA SER A 533 6.79 -11.30 6.37
C SER A 533 5.44 -11.47 7.08
N GLY A 534 5.45 -11.91 8.34
CA GLY A 534 4.22 -12.03 9.13
C GLY A 534 3.67 -10.65 9.49
N ARG A 535 2.47 -10.30 9.03
CA ARG A 535 1.71 -9.18 9.63
C ARG A 535 1.73 -9.36 11.14
N TYR A 536 2.21 -8.34 11.85
CA TYR A 536 2.01 -8.27 13.30
C TYR A 536 0.52 -8.39 13.58
N ARG A 537 0.08 -9.56 14.05
CA ARG A 537 -1.24 -9.74 14.62
C ARG A 537 -1.07 -9.52 16.11
N LYS A 538 -1.58 -8.37 16.57
CA LYS A 538 -1.66 -8.05 17.98
C LYS A 538 -2.31 -9.24 18.70
N LYS A 539 -1.56 -9.91 19.59
CA LYS A 539 -2.03 -11.13 20.24
C LYS A 539 -3.10 -10.82 21.29
N TYR A 540 -3.01 -9.65 21.92
CA TYR A 540 -3.95 -9.17 22.93
C TYR A 540 -4.29 -7.70 22.75
N PHE A 541 -5.56 -7.35 22.91
CA PHE A 541 -6.09 -5.99 22.70
C PHE A 541 -5.45 -4.92 23.59
N TYR A 542 -4.96 -5.28 24.78
CA TYR A 542 -4.32 -4.39 25.74
C TYR A 542 -2.81 -4.16 25.52
N GLN A 543 -2.14 -4.92 24.64
CA GLN A 543 -0.72 -4.70 24.35
C GLN A 543 -0.50 -3.29 23.78
N LYS A 544 0.27 -2.45 24.47
CA LYS A 544 0.62 -1.11 23.96
C LYS A 544 2.00 -1.15 23.30
N PRO A 545 2.22 -0.44 22.18
CA PRO A 545 3.57 -0.22 21.70
C PRO A 545 4.33 0.62 22.71
N TYR A 546 5.52 0.17 23.12
CA TYR A 546 6.42 0.98 23.92
C TYR A 546 7.32 1.79 22.99
N VAL A 547 7.24 3.12 23.06
CA VAL A 547 8.02 4.01 22.19
C VAL A 547 9.34 4.35 22.86
N ILE A 548 10.46 4.03 22.21
CA ILE A 548 11.81 4.41 22.68
C ILE A 548 12.26 5.62 21.86
N GLN A 549 12.44 6.75 22.54
CA GLN A 549 12.92 7.99 21.94
C GLN A 549 14.34 8.37 22.39
N SER A 550 14.78 7.81 23.52
CA SER A 550 16.05 8.12 24.16
C SER A 550 16.66 6.89 24.87
N GLU A 551 17.91 6.99 25.32
CA GLU A 551 18.53 5.98 26.19
C GLU A 551 17.79 5.84 27.54
N GLU A 552 17.19 6.90 28.04
CA GLU A 552 16.41 6.86 29.29
C GLU A 552 15.17 5.98 29.13
N ASP A 553 14.52 5.99 27.97
CA ASP A 553 13.34 5.17 27.70
C ASP A 553 13.69 3.68 27.64
N LEU A 554 14.88 3.34 27.12
CA LEU A 554 15.41 1.98 27.15
C LEU A 554 15.69 1.53 28.60
N ASN A 555 16.33 2.37 29.40
CA ASN A 555 16.56 2.08 30.82
C ASN A 555 15.26 1.88 31.60
N LYS A 556 14.20 2.66 31.28
CA LYS A 556 12.87 2.46 31.87
C LYS A 556 12.29 1.10 31.47
N LEU A 557 12.37 0.75 30.19
CA LEU A 557 11.88 -0.54 29.68
C LEU A 557 12.58 -1.73 30.32
N GLU A 558 13.89 -1.64 30.57
CA GLU A 558 14.68 -2.67 31.25
C GLU A 558 14.18 -2.99 32.67
N ASN A 559 13.49 -2.05 33.32
CA ASN A 559 12.98 -2.17 34.68
C ASN A 559 11.46 -2.45 34.76
N MET A 560 10.78 -2.59 33.62
CA MET A 560 9.33 -2.83 33.55
C MET A 560 8.96 -4.31 33.51
N ASP A 561 7.72 -4.63 33.88
CA ASP A 561 7.14 -5.95 33.62
C ASP A 561 6.88 -6.10 32.11
N LEU A 562 7.64 -6.99 31.47
CA LEU A 562 7.61 -7.19 30.02
C LEU A 562 6.38 -7.94 29.53
N THR A 563 5.55 -8.51 30.42
CA THR A 563 4.33 -9.25 30.02
C THR A 563 3.29 -8.37 29.33
N GLU A 564 3.33 -7.06 29.55
CA GLU A 564 2.41 -6.07 28.95
C GLU A 564 2.93 -5.48 27.63
N ILE A 565 4.23 -5.67 27.32
CA ILE A 565 4.89 -5.06 26.17
C ILE A 565 4.79 -6.00 24.96
N GLY A 566 3.86 -5.69 24.05
CA GLY A 566 3.68 -6.50 22.84
C GLY A 566 4.66 -6.17 21.71
N ILE A 567 5.15 -4.93 21.65
CA ILE A 567 6.00 -4.43 20.57
C ILE A 567 6.75 -3.16 21.01
N VAL A 568 7.97 -2.96 20.52
CA VAL A 568 8.79 -1.76 20.74
C VAL A 568 8.85 -0.95 19.47
N ARG A 569 8.48 0.33 19.51
CA ARG A 569 8.62 1.28 18.39
C ARG A 569 9.81 2.20 18.64
N ILE A 570 10.67 2.38 17.65
CA ILE A 570 11.87 3.22 17.76
C ILE A 570 11.62 4.56 17.09
N GLN A 571 11.67 5.67 17.83
CA GLN A 571 11.47 7.03 17.32
C GLN A 571 12.40 8.03 18.04
N PRO A 572 13.70 8.06 17.68
CA PRO A 572 14.66 8.95 18.31
C PRO A 572 14.24 10.42 18.13
N ASN A 573 14.22 11.19 19.22
CA ASN A 573 13.77 12.58 19.19
C ASN A 573 14.93 13.60 19.24
N ASP A 574 16.15 13.13 19.52
CA ASP A 574 17.34 13.96 19.66
C ASP A 574 18.47 13.54 18.72
N ASP A 575 19.35 14.49 18.43
CA ASP A 575 20.44 14.34 17.48
C ASP A 575 21.44 13.21 17.85
N LYS A 576 21.65 12.96 19.15
CA LYS A 576 22.62 11.95 19.60
C LYS A 576 22.09 10.55 19.31
N THR A 577 20.84 10.29 19.63
CA THR A 577 20.22 8.96 19.49
C THR A 577 19.86 8.65 18.04
N LEU A 578 19.44 9.66 17.25
CA LEU A 578 19.06 9.52 15.84
C LEU A 578 20.11 8.80 14.99
N ARG A 579 21.41 8.96 15.32
CA ARG A 579 22.53 8.36 14.57
C ARG A 579 23.41 7.45 15.42
N SER A 580 23.02 7.18 16.66
CA SER A 580 23.82 6.34 17.55
C SER A 580 23.65 4.86 17.17
N LYS A 581 24.70 4.29 16.59
CA LYS A 581 24.79 2.85 16.33
C LYS A 581 24.72 2.04 17.62
N GLU A 582 25.31 2.58 18.69
CA GLU A 582 25.30 1.94 20.01
C GLU A 582 23.88 1.88 20.57
N PHE A 583 23.12 2.97 20.47
CA PHE A 583 21.72 3.00 20.87
C PHE A 583 20.88 1.96 20.12
N ILE A 584 20.96 1.93 18.78
CA ILE A 584 20.22 0.95 17.95
C ILE A 584 20.62 -0.47 18.32
N LYS A 585 21.91 -0.73 18.50
CA LYS A 585 22.43 -2.05 18.91
C LYS A 585 21.91 -2.46 20.28
N ASN A 586 21.87 -1.53 21.25
CA ASN A 586 21.39 -1.80 22.60
C ASN A 586 19.89 -2.14 22.60
N VAL A 587 19.08 -1.36 21.88
CA VAL A 587 17.64 -1.64 21.70
C VAL A 587 17.43 -3.01 21.03
N GLY A 588 18.18 -3.29 19.95
CA GLY A 588 18.10 -4.57 19.23
C GLY A 588 18.45 -5.77 20.12
N ASN A 589 19.60 -5.71 20.82
CA ASN A 589 20.02 -6.76 21.75
C ASN A 589 19.02 -6.99 22.89
N PHE A 590 18.47 -5.92 23.46
CA PHE A 590 17.46 -6.01 24.51
C PHE A 590 16.20 -6.72 24.01
N CYS A 591 15.69 -6.34 22.84
CA CYS A 591 14.49 -6.95 22.26
C CYS A 591 14.73 -8.41 21.86
N ALA A 592 15.88 -8.73 21.28
CA ALA A 592 16.27 -10.10 20.91
C ALA A 592 16.34 -11.01 22.15
N LYS A 593 16.98 -10.55 23.23
CA LYS A 593 17.12 -11.30 24.50
C LYS A 593 15.76 -11.62 25.13
N ASN A 594 14.81 -10.69 25.04
CA ASN A 594 13.51 -10.80 25.69
C ASN A 594 12.38 -11.27 24.73
N ASN A 595 12.71 -11.65 23.50
CA ASN A 595 11.76 -12.07 22.47
C ASN A 595 10.62 -11.04 22.22
N ILE A 596 10.99 -9.76 22.21
CA ILE A 596 10.07 -8.65 21.93
C ILE A 596 10.24 -8.23 20.46
N ASN A 597 9.12 -8.03 19.77
CA ASN A 597 9.13 -7.56 18.40
C ASN A 597 9.45 -6.06 18.34
N ILE A 598 10.24 -5.65 17.35
CA ILE A 598 10.52 -4.24 17.06
C ILE A 598 9.65 -3.80 15.87
N PHE A 599 8.94 -2.68 16.01
CA PHE A 599 8.26 -2.00 14.92
C PHE A 599 9.14 -0.88 14.37
N LEU A 600 9.50 -0.97 13.10
CA LEU A 600 10.22 0.07 12.39
C LEU A 600 9.33 0.67 11.29
N GLU A 601 9.01 1.96 11.41
CA GLU A 601 8.28 2.70 10.37
C GLU A 601 9.19 3.22 9.27
N GLY A 602 10.47 3.38 9.58
CA GLY A 602 11.50 3.83 8.66
C GLY A 602 11.74 2.89 7.48
N SER A 603 12.48 3.40 6.52
CA SER A 603 12.88 2.73 5.30
C SER A 603 13.77 1.52 5.56
N VAL A 604 13.44 0.40 4.93
CA VAL A 604 14.31 -0.79 4.90
C VAL A 604 15.62 -0.52 4.17
N LEU A 605 15.66 0.47 3.28
CA LEU A 605 16.83 0.83 2.47
C LEU A 605 17.91 1.59 3.27
N THR A 606 17.73 1.73 4.59
CA THR A 606 18.58 2.54 5.46
C THR A 606 19.32 1.71 6.51
N HIS A 607 20.44 2.23 7.00
CA HIS A 607 21.32 1.52 7.95
C HIS A 607 20.66 1.01 9.26
N PRO A 608 19.72 1.72 9.91
CA PRO A 608 19.10 1.25 11.16
C PRO A 608 18.43 -0.13 11.02
N TYR A 609 17.78 -0.40 9.89
CA TYR A 609 17.13 -1.68 9.64
C TYR A 609 18.12 -2.84 9.75
N TYR A 610 19.24 -2.78 9.02
CA TYR A 610 20.27 -3.83 9.06
C TYR A 610 20.98 -3.91 10.41
N GLN A 611 21.17 -2.78 11.10
CA GLN A 611 21.78 -2.77 12.41
C GLN A 611 20.93 -3.52 13.44
N LEU A 612 19.60 -3.39 13.35
CA LEU A 612 18.67 -4.16 14.18
C LEU A 612 18.68 -5.64 13.80
N LEU A 613 18.63 -5.98 12.51
CA LEU A 613 18.69 -7.38 12.06
C LEU A 613 19.97 -8.09 12.53
N ASN A 614 21.11 -7.41 12.51
CA ASN A 614 22.39 -7.95 12.95
C ASN A 614 22.45 -8.27 14.46
N THR A 615 21.49 -7.78 15.26
CA THR A 615 21.36 -8.16 16.69
C THR A 615 20.57 -9.46 16.89
N GLY A 616 19.92 -9.98 15.84
CA GLY A 616 19.01 -11.13 15.93
C GLY A 616 17.60 -10.77 16.41
N ALA A 617 17.28 -9.48 16.56
CA ALA A 617 15.94 -9.02 16.92
C ALA A 617 14.93 -9.28 15.79
N ASN A 618 13.67 -9.56 16.15
CA ASN A 618 12.60 -9.64 15.16
C ASN A 618 12.10 -8.23 14.80
N VAL A 619 12.36 -7.78 13.58
CA VAL A 619 12.01 -6.44 13.09
C VAL A 619 10.81 -6.53 12.14
N ILE A 620 9.70 -5.95 12.57
CA ILE A 620 8.46 -5.82 11.82
C ILE A 620 8.46 -4.44 11.16
N CYS A 621 8.41 -4.42 9.83
CA CYS A 621 8.31 -3.18 9.07
C CYS A 621 6.84 -2.82 8.82
N ALA A 622 6.55 -1.52 8.72
CA ALA A 622 5.18 -1.02 8.55
C ALA A 622 4.47 -1.50 7.26
N ARG A 623 5.20 -2.00 6.25
CA ARG A 623 4.61 -2.50 5.00
C ARG A 623 5.28 -3.76 4.48
N GLU A 624 4.44 -4.65 3.94
CA GLU A 624 4.85 -5.76 3.07
C GLU A 624 5.43 -5.19 1.77
N ILE A 625 6.67 -5.54 1.44
CA ILE A 625 7.26 -5.26 0.14
C ILE A 625 6.59 -6.22 -0.85
N LYS A 626 5.52 -5.77 -1.50
CA LYS A 626 4.86 -6.55 -2.56
C LYS A 626 5.73 -6.55 -3.82
N GLU A 627 6.28 -7.69 -4.19
CA GLU A 627 6.69 -7.92 -5.58
C GLU A 627 5.43 -7.89 -6.44
N LYS A 628 5.31 -6.88 -7.28
CA LYS A 628 4.25 -6.79 -8.25
C LYS A 628 4.64 -7.68 -9.44
N GLN A 629 4.41 -8.99 -9.32
CA GLN A 629 4.46 -9.87 -10.49
C GLN A 629 3.21 -9.63 -11.32
N GLU A 630 3.30 -8.74 -12.31
CA GLU A 630 2.22 -8.58 -13.28
C GLU A 630 2.26 -9.76 -14.26
N LYS A 631 1.39 -10.74 -14.00
CA LYS A 631 1.12 -11.83 -14.92
C LYS A 631 -0.01 -11.41 -15.85
N ILE A 632 0.29 -11.27 -17.13
CA ILE A 632 -0.70 -10.94 -18.16
C ILE A 632 -0.98 -12.20 -18.98
N GLU A 633 -2.24 -12.62 -19.06
CA GLU A 633 -2.69 -13.77 -19.85
C GLU A 633 -3.23 -13.30 -21.20
N TYR A 634 -2.75 -13.89 -22.31
CA TYR A 634 -3.06 -13.44 -23.68
C TYR A 634 -3.84 -14.46 -24.50
N ASN A 635 -3.53 -15.76 -24.37
CA ASN A 635 -4.09 -16.87 -25.14
C ASN A 635 -4.35 -16.55 -26.64
N LYS A 636 -3.34 -16.03 -27.35
CA LYS A 636 -3.50 -15.59 -28.75
C LYS A 636 -2.36 -16.03 -29.66
N LEU A 637 -2.68 -16.32 -30.92
CA LEU A 637 -1.69 -16.59 -31.97
C LEU A 637 -0.89 -15.31 -32.25
N VAL A 638 0.44 -15.38 -32.10
CA VAL A 638 1.36 -14.27 -32.33
C VAL A 638 2.35 -14.57 -33.46
N ARG A 639 2.93 -13.52 -34.03
CA ARG A 639 3.97 -13.65 -35.06
C ARG A 639 5.25 -14.28 -34.50
N ASP A 640 6.02 -14.93 -35.37
CA ASP A 640 7.14 -15.82 -35.03
C ASP A 640 8.25 -15.18 -34.20
N LEU A 641 8.46 -13.85 -34.31
CA LEU A 641 9.50 -13.13 -33.54
C LEU A 641 8.96 -12.49 -32.25
N ILE A 642 7.65 -12.44 -32.03
CA ILE A 642 7.06 -11.81 -30.82
C ILE A 642 7.57 -12.45 -29.53
N PRO A 643 7.65 -13.80 -29.38
CA PRO A 643 8.21 -14.40 -28.18
C PRO A 643 9.68 -14.02 -27.95
N GLN A 644 10.47 -13.85 -29.01
CA GLN A 644 11.86 -13.40 -28.89
C GLN A 644 11.94 -11.93 -28.47
N ILE A 645 11.13 -11.06 -29.09
CA ILE A 645 11.10 -9.62 -28.77
C ILE A 645 10.72 -9.39 -27.31
N ILE A 646 9.75 -10.14 -26.77
CA ILE A 646 9.34 -10.03 -25.36
C ILE A 646 10.48 -10.49 -24.43
N ARG A 647 11.19 -11.58 -24.79
CA ARG A 647 12.38 -12.04 -24.04
C ARG A 647 13.53 -11.03 -24.08
N ASP A 648 13.81 -10.44 -25.23
CA ASP A 648 14.85 -9.42 -25.39
C ASP A 648 14.54 -8.15 -24.56
N ASN A 649 13.27 -7.95 -24.18
CA ASN A 649 12.84 -6.87 -23.29
C ASN A 649 12.87 -7.25 -21.79
N GLY A 650 13.32 -8.46 -21.43
CA GLY A 650 13.49 -8.93 -20.05
C GLY A 650 12.26 -9.57 -19.42
N GLU A 651 11.22 -9.87 -20.20
CA GLU A 651 10.02 -10.58 -19.74
C GLU A 651 10.17 -12.10 -19.95
N THR A 652 9.57 -12.88 -19.04
CA THR A 652 9.38 -14.32 -19.26
C THR A 652 8.13 -14.55 -20.10
N VAL A 653 8.20 -15.51 -21.01
CA VAL A 653 7.15 -15.77 -22.01
C VAL A 653 6.70 -17.22 -21.91
N GLY A 654 5.43 -17.43 -21.60
CA GLY A 654 4.77 -18.71 -21.78
C GLY A 654 4.14 -18.78 -23.17
N CYS A 655 4.71 -19.59 -24.05
CA CYS A 655 4.17 -19.85 -25.39
C CYS A 655 4.02 -21.35 -25.63
N VAL A 656 3.01 -21.72 -26.42
CA VAL A 656 2.86 -23.08 -26.97
C VAL A 656 2.87 -23.05 -28.50
N CYS A 657 3.31 -24.15 -29.11
CA CYS A 657 3.32 -24.35 -30.55
C CYS A 657 2.17 -25.28 -30.94
N ILE A 658 1.27 -24.82 -31.79
CA ILE A 658 0.12 -25.60 -32.26
C ILE A 658 0.36 -26.06 -33.69
N GLN A 659 -0.04 -27.30 -34.01
CA GLN A 659 0.11 -27.88 -35.35
C GLN A 659 -1.20 -28.50 -35.89
N LYS A 660 -1.14 -28.93 -37.16
CA LYS A 660 -2.20 -29.65 -37.89
C LYS A 660 -3.55 -28.91 -37.85
N GLU A 661 -4.64 -29.60 -37.53
CA GLU A 661 -6.00 -29.05 -37.53
C GLU A 661 -6.16 -27.92 -36.50
N GLY A 662 -5.49 -28.02 -35.34
CA GLY A 662 -5.49 -26.98 -34.31
C GLY A 662 -4.90 -25.65 -34.81
N LEU A 663 -3.84 -25.71 -35.63
CA LEU A 663 -3.23 -24.51 -36.21
C LEU A 663 -4.16 -23.84 -37.21
N ILE A 664 -4.91 -24.62 -38.00
CA ILE A 664 -5.90 -24.08 -38.93
C ILE A 664 -7.01 -23.35 -38.18
N CYS A 665 -7.49 -23.90 -37.06
CA CYS A 665 -8.48 -23.24 -36.21
C CYS A 665 -7.96 -21.90 -35.68
N GLU A 666 -6.72 -21.87 -35.17
CA GLU A 666 -6.14 -20.63 -34.63
C GLU A 666 -5.84 -19.58 -35.71
N ILE A 667 -5.42 -19.99 -36.91
CA ILE A 667 -5.26 -19.06 -38.03
C ILE A 667 -6.63 -18.49 -38.44
N LYS A 668 -7.69 -19.29 -38.48
CA LYS A 668 -9.05 -18.78 -38.77
C LYS A 668 -9.54 -17.83 -37.68
N ASN A 669 -9.28 -18.13 -36.40
CA ASN A 669 -9.55 -17.21 -35.30
C ASN A 669 -8.80 -15.89 -35.48
N LYS A 670 -7.53 -15.97 -35.92
CA LYS A 670 -6.73 -14.79 -36.22
C LYS A 670 -7.30 -13.99 -37.39
N ILE A 671 -7.77 -14.63 -38.47
CA ILE A 671 -8.44 -13.92 -39.60
C ILE A 671 -9.66 -13.14 -39.11
N VAL A 672 -10.43 -13.69 -38.17
CA VAL A 672 -11.58 -12.99 -37.57
C VAL A 672 -11.12 -11.80 -36.72
N GLU A 673 -10.06 -11.95 -35.91
CA GLU A 673 -9.46 -10.85 -35.14
C GLU A 673 -9.04 -9.69 -36.06
N GLU A 674 -8.26 -9.97 -37.11
CA GLU A 674 -7.80 -8.94 -38.06
C GLU A 674 -8.97 -8.31 -38.85
N ALA A 675 -10.00 -9.11 -39.19
CA ALA A 675 -11.20 -8.59 -39.86
C ALA A 675 -12.00 -7.63 -38.96
N TYR A 676 -11.97 -7.82 -37.64
CA TYR A 676 -12.53 -6.88 -36.68
C TYR A 676 -11.71 -5.59 -36.59
N GLU A 677 -10.39 -5.69 -36.55
CA GLU A 677 -9.51 -4.52 -36.52
C GLU A 677 -9.71 -3.67 -37.80
N VAL A 678 -9.87 -4.29 -38.97
CA VAL A 678 -10.29 -3.61 -40.22
C VAL A 678 -11.66 -2.93 -40.10
N PHE A 679 -12.61 -3.57 -39.41
CA PHE A 679 -13.97 -3.05 -39.23
C PHE A 679 -13.99 -1.83 -38.28
N GLU A 680 -13.20 -1.85 -37.21
CA GLU A 680 -13.10 -0.77 -36.21
C GLU A 680 -12.20 0.39 -36.65
N ALA A 681 -11.20 0.12 -37.49
CA ALA A 681 -10.29 1.14 -37.99
C ALA A 681 -11.03 2.27 -38.72
N SER A 682 -10.81 3.50 -38.27
CA SER A 682 -11.50 4.70 -38.77
C SER A 682 -10.58 5.56 -39.65
N GLU A 683 -9.27 5.57 -39.38
CA GLU A 683 -8.27 6.33 -40.13
C GLU A 683 -7.72 5.55 -41.33
N LYS A 684 -7.32 6.27 -42.39
CA LYS A 684 -6.86 5.66 -43.64
C LYS A 684 -5.64 4.78 -43.44
N GLU A 685 -4.65 5.25 -42.70
CA GLU A 685 -3.39 4.55 -42.44
C GLU A 685 -3.65 3.27 -41.64
N ASP A 686 -4.48 3.35 -40.60
CA ASP A 686 -4.87 2.21 -39.76
C ASP A 686 -5.60 1.15 -40.59
N ILE A 687 -6.59 1.54 -41.42
CA ILE A 687 -7.31 0.59 -42.28
C ILE A 687 -6.34 -0.15 -43.23
N ILE A 688 -5.36 0.55 -43.79
CA ILE A 688 -4.36 -0.06 -44.68
C ILE A 688 -3.46 -1.02 -43.89
N GLU A 689 -3.07 -0.66 -42.67
CA GLU A 689 -2.25 -1.51 -41.80
C GLU A 689 -2.96 -2.79 -41.37
N GLU A 690 -4.25 -2.73 -41.02
CA GLU A 690 -5.03 -3.92 -40.63
C GLU A 690 -5.41 -4.79 -41.84
N LEU A 691 -5.65 -4.18 -43.01
CA LEU A 691 -5.83 -4.95 -44.26
C LEU A 691 -4.56 -5.72 -44.65
N ALA A 692 -3.37 -5.19 -44.33
CA ALA A 692 -2.10 -5.87 -44.56
C ALA A 692 -1.93 -7.07 -43.62
N ASP A 693 -2.31 -6.94 -42.35
CA ASP A 693 -2.27 -8.04 -41.38
C ASP A 693 -3.30 -9.14 -41.74
N LEU A 694 -4.53 -8.75 -42.09
CA LEU A 694 -5.57 -9.68 -42.60
C LEU A 694 -5.10 -10.45 -43.85
N ALA A 695 -4.44 -9.77 -44.79
CA ALA A 695 -3.92 -10.41 -46.01
C ALA A 695 -2.81 -11.43 -45.69
N GLU A 696 -1.94 -11.13 -44.74
CA GLU A 696 -0.87 -12.03 -44.31
C GLU A 696 -1.41 -13.29 -43.62
N VAL A 697 -2.37 -13.13 -42.71
CA VAL A 697 -3.01 -14.27 -42.02
C VAL A 697 -3.83 -15.11 -43.02
N SER A 698 -4.48 -14.48 -44.00
CA SER A 698 -5.19 -15.17 -45.08
C SER A 698 -4.26 -16.04 -45.94
N GLU A 699 -3.08 -15.54 -46.30
CA GLU A 699 -2.05 -16.32 -46.99
C GLU A 699 -1.50 -17.46 -46.12
N ALA A 700 -1.34 -17.22 -44.82
CA ALA A 700 -0.93 -18.25 -43.87
C ALA A 700 -1.93 -19.41 -43.83
N LEU A 701 -3.24 -19.13 -43.93
CA LEU A 701 -4.29 -20.14 -44.02
C LEU A 701 -4.26 -20.87 -45.37
N GLU A 702 -4.21 -20.14 -46.50
CA GLU A 702 -4.20 -20.75 -47.85
C GLU A 702 -3.10 -21.78 -48.01
N ASN A 703 -1.90 -21.46 -47.53
CA ASN A 703 -0.74 -22.33 -47.57
C ASN A 703 -0.89 -23.59 -46.71
N ARG A 704 -1.87 -23.64 -45.80
CA ARG A 704 -2.07 -24.72 -44.82
C ARG A 704 -3.38 -25.48 -44.98
N LEU A 705 -4.21 -25.14 -45.97
CA LEU A 705 -5.49 -25.82 -46.22
C LEU A 705 -5.35 -27.32 -46.55
N PHE A 706 -4.16 -27.80 -46.92
CA PHE A 706 -3.89 -29.22 -47.12
C PHE A 706 -3.86 -30.04 -45.81
N LEU A 707 -3.81 -29.38 -44.64
CA LEU A 707 -3.82 -29.99 -43.31
C LEU A 707 -5.24 -30.21 -42.77
N LEU A 708 -6.30 -29.84 -43.52
CA LEU A 708 -7.69 -30.04 -43.11
C LEU A 708 -8.12 -31.50 -43.23
N ASN A 709 -8.73 -32.02 -42.17
CA ASN A 709 -9.35 -33.35 -42.16
C ASN A 709 -10.87 -33.21 -42.36
N GLU A 710 -11.42 -33.79 -43.44
CA GLU A 710 -12.83 -33.58 -43.83
C GLU A 710 -13.84 -34.44 -43.04
N ASN A 711 -13.38 -35.24 -42.07
CA ASN A 711 -14.23 -36.09 -41.24
C ASN A 711 -14.28 -35.61 -39.78
N LYS A 712 -15.40 -35.02 -39.36
CA LYS A 712 -15.73 -34.85 -37.93
C LYS A 712 -17.17 -35.32 -37.68
N LYS A 713 -17.35 -36.24 -36.72
CA LYS A 713 -18.67 -36.66 -36.22
C LYS A 713 -19.29 -35.54 -35.38
N SER A 714 -20.60 -35.39 -35.49
CA SER A 714 -21.43 -34.62 -34.54
C SER A 714 -21.27 -35.19 -33.13
N ILE A 715 -21.27 -34.32 -32.12
CA ILE A 715 -21.14 -34.68 -30.71
C ILE A 715 -22.54 -34.58 -30.09
N ASP A 716 -23.05 -35.67 -29.51
CA ASP A 716 -24.35 -35.70 -28.81
C ASP A 716 -24.15 -35.38 -27.32
N ILE A 717 -24.92 -34.42 -26.79
CA ILE A 717 -25.08 -34.19 -25.34
C ILE A 717 -26.19 -35.12 -24.84
N ASP A 718 -25.99 -35.73 -23.67
CA ASP A 718 -27.04 -36.48 -22.98
C ASP A 718 -28.07 -35.50 -22.38
N MET A 719 -29.25 -35.41 -22.98
CA MET A 719 -30.31 -34.49 -22.57
C MET A 719 -31.27 -35.09 -21.54
N GLU A 720 -31.13 -36.39 -21.21
CA GLU A 720 -32.09 -37.14 -20.41
C GLU A 720 -32.10 -36.64 -18.95
N GLY A 721 -33.25 -36.14 -18.48
CA GLY A 721 -33.42 -35.61 -17.11
C GLY A 721 -33.04 -34.14 -16.89
N SER A 722 -32.75 -33.39 -17.95
CA SER A 722 -32.41 -31.96 -17.85
C SER A 722 -33.65 -31.08 -17.63
N ILE A 723 -33.54 -30.07 -16.74
CA ILE A 723 -34.64 -29.14 -16.43
C ILE A 723 -34.71 -27.98 -17.42
N PHE A 724 -33.60 -27.68 -18.10
CA PHE A 724 -33.49 -26.65 -19.12
C PHE A 724 -32.55 -27.07 -20.24
N GLU A 725 -33.04 -26.97 -21.48
CA GLU A 725 -32.30 -27.26 -22.71
C GLU A 725 -32.34 -26.05 -23.64
N PHE A 726 -31.17 -25.72 -24.17
CA PHE A 726 -31.05 -24.60 -25.08
C PHE A 726 -29.95 -24.79 -26.11
N ARG A 727 -30.31 -24.54 -27.36
CA ARG A 727 -29.43 -24.52 -28.50
C ARG A 727 -29.54 -23.14 -29.14
N ALA A 728 -28.42 -22.44 -29.26
CA ALA A 728 -28.39 -21.11 -29.83
C ALA A 728 -27.21 -20.92 -30.77
N ASP A 729 -27.47 -20.30 -31.91
CA ASP A 729 -26.44 -19.81 -32.84
C ASP A 729 -26.06 -18.39 -32.43
N VAL A 730 -25.01 -18.25 -31.61
CA VAL A 730 -24.63 -16.97 -30.98
C VAL A 730 -23.43 -16.39 -31.70
N ARG A 731 -23.69 -15.62 -32.75
CA ARG A 731 -22.66 -14.88 -33.49
C ARG A 731 -22.07 -13.78 -32.60
N GLU A 732 -20.86 -13.33 -32.91
CA GLU A 732 -20.20 -12.32 -32.08
C GLU A 732 -20.97 -11.00 -32.09
N GLN A 733 -21.07 -10.37 -30.90
CA GLN A 733 -21.94 -9.22 -30.62
C GLN A 733 -23.45 -9.48 -30.78
N CYS A 734 -23.88 -10.72 -31.03
CA CYS A 734 -25.28 -11.12 -30.93
C CYS A 734 -25.59 -11.59 -29.52
N LYS A 735 -26.74 -11.14 -29.02
CA LYS A 735 -27.26 -11.52 -27.72
C LYS A 735 -28.55 -12.30 -27.92
N GLN A 736 -28.59 -13.54 -27.46
CA GLN A 736 -29.81 -14.35 -27.48
C GLN A 736 -30.24 -14.68 -26.06
N GLN A 737 -31.55 -14.71 -25.85
CA GLN A 737 -32.12 -14.93 -24.52
C GLN A 737 -33.27 -15.94 -24.62
N LYS A 738 -33.36 -16.85 -23.64
CA LYS A 738 -34.50 -17.74 -23.48
C LYS A 738 -34.91 -17.82 -22.02
N MET A 739 -36.22 -17.99 -21.82
CA MET A 739 -36.82 -18.02 -20.50
C MET A 739 -37.69 -19.26 -20.32
N LYS A 740 -37.68 -19.83 -19.11
CA LYS A 740 -38.56 -20.95 -18.73
C LYS A 740 -38.90 -20.85 -17.24
N VAL A 741 -40.10 -21.28 -16.87
CA VAL A 741 -40.48 -21.41 -15.45
C VAL A 741 -40.31 -22.86 -15.03
N VAL A 742 -39.56 -23.10 -13.96
CA VAL A 742 -39.31 -24.44 -13.40
C VAL A 742 -39.48 -24.34 -11.88
N GLU A 743 -40.33 -25.19 -11.31
CA GLU A 743 -40.62 -25.25 -9.86
C GLU A 743 -40.92 -23.88 -9.22
N GLY A 744 -41.71 -23.03 -9.91
CA GLY A 744 -42.12 -21.72 -9.40
C GLY A 744 -41.10 -20.59 -9.56
N LYS A 745 -39.88 -20.87 -10.04
CA LYS A 745 -38.84 -19.86 -10.32
C LYS A 745 -38.69 -19.59 -11.82
N ASN A 746 -38.46 -18.34 -12.18
CA ASN A 746 -38.15 -17.92 -13.55
C ASN A 746 -36.65 -18.11 -13.82
N TRP A 747 -36.32 -18.92 -14.81
CA TRP A 747 -34.98 -19.09 -15.34
C TRP A 747 -34.85 -18.25 -16.61
N THR A 748 -33.85 -17.39 -16.67
CA THR A 748 -33.51 -16.56 -17.82
C THR A 748 -32.06 -16.85 -18.19
N ILE A 749 -31.83 -17.39 -19.37
CA ILE A 749 -30.46 -17.61 -19.86
C ILE A 749 -30.20 -16.66 -21.01
N THR A 750 -29.10 -15.96 -20.90
CA THR A 750 -28.63 -14.99 -21.90
C THR A 750 -27.26 -15.42 -22.39
N PHE A 751 -27.13 -15.53 -23.71
CA PHE A 751 -25.88 -15.84 -24.38
C PHE A 751 -25.40 -14.62 -25.14
N GLU A 752 -24.13 -14.30 -24.95
CA GLU A 752 -23.47 -13.23 -25.67
C GLU A 752 -22.08 -13.72 -26.05
N ARG A 753 -21.73 -13.65 -27.34
CA ARG A 753 -20.36 -13.96 -27.78
C ARG A 753 -19.55 -12.67 -27.84
N LYS A 754 -18.45 -12.64 -27.09
CA LYS A 754 -17.41 -11.59 -27.13
C LYS A 754 -16.11 -12.24 -27.57
N LYS A 755 -15.69 -11.99 -28.81
CA LYS A 755 -14.49 -12.59 -29.40
C LYS A 755 -14.55 -14.12 -29.35
N SER A 756 -13.53 -14.75 -28.77
CA SER A 756 -13.40 -16.20 -28.62
C SER A 756 -14.10 -16.76 -27.37
N ILE A 757 -14.93 -15.97 -26.69
CA ILE A 757 -15.60 -16.38 -25.45
C ILE A 757 -17.12 -16.23 -25.59
N PHE A 758 -17.84 -17.32 -25.31
CA PHE A 758 -19.27 -17.28 -24.99
C PHE A 758 -19.45 -16.90 -23.52
N GLN A 759 -20.07 -15.76 -23.27
CA GLN A 759 -20.59 -15.40 -21.97
C GLN A 759 -22.02 -15.94 -21.85
N ILE A 760 -22.26 -16.82 -20.88
CA ILE A 760 -23.56 -17.40 -20.59
C ILE A 760 -23.99 -16.92 -19.20
N ASP A 761 -25.01 -16.07 -19.15
CA ASP A 761 -25.58 -15.55 -17.92
C ASP A 761 -26.90 -16.27 -17.63
N ILE A 762 -26.96 -17.02 -16.54
CA ILE A 762 -28.13 -17.76 -16.07
C ILE A 762 -28.67 -17.03 -14.84
N ILE A 763 -29.84 -16.41 -14.97
CA ILE A 763 -30.51 -15.70 -13.88
C ILE A 763 -31.72 -16.51 -13.42
N VAL A 764 -31.82 -16.77 -12.11
CA VAL A 764 -32.92 -17.56 -11.51
C VAL A 764 -33.58 -16.81 -10.34
N GLY A 765 -34.91 -16.68 -10.36
CA GLY A 765 -35.68 -16.24 -9.18
C GLY A 765 -37.11 -15.81 -9.51
N ASP A 766 -37.74 -15.01 -8.66
CA ASP A 766 -39.20 -14.87 -8.65
C ASP A 766 -39.75 -13.89 -9.71
N LYS A 767 -38.91 -13.00 -10.24
CA LYS A 767 -39.29 -12.00 -11.25
C LYS A 767 -38.91 -12.41 -12.67
N LYS A 768 -39.79 -12.10 -13.62
CA LYS A 768 -39.59 -12.29 -15.06
C LYS A 768 -38.70 -11.15 -15.62
N GLU A 769 -37.59 -11.50 -16.28
CA GLU A 769 -36.74 -10.54 -17.02
C GLU A 769 -37.47 -9.95 -18.23
N LYS A 770 -37.03 -8.75 -18.67
CA LYS A 770 -37.58 -8.10 -19.88
C LYS A 770 -36.96 -8.74 -21.12
N GLU A 771 -37.79 -9.00 -22.12
CA GLU A 771 -37.35 -9.51 -23.43
C GLU A 771 -36.55 -8.43 -24.16
N ILE A 772 -35.35 -8.77 -24.65
CA ILE A 772 -34.44 -7.86 -25.36
C ILE A 772 -34.64 -8.02 -26.87
N GLN A 773 -34.83 -6.92 -27.63
CA GLN A 773 -34.84 -6.96 -29.11
C GLN A 773 -33.41 -7.02 -29.65
N GLU A 774 -33.19 -7.82 -30.70
CA GLU A 774 -31.89 -7.94 -31.39
C GLU A 774 -31.43 -6.59 -31.96
N GLU A 775 -30.31 -6.04 -31.46
CA GLU A 775 -29.69 -4.84 -32.00
C GLU A 775 -28.74 -5.20 -33.17
N LYS A 776 -29.00 -4.62 -34.35
CA LYS A 776 -28.08 -4.66 -35.51
C LYS A 776 -27.22 -3.40 -35.54
N ILE A 777 -25.91 -3.57 -35.49
CA ILE A 777 -24.94 -2.49 -35.74
C ILE A 777 -24.92 -2.14 -37.24
N VAL A 778 -25.04 -0.84 -37.53
CA VAL A 778 -24.90 -0.23 -38.85
C VAL A 778 -23.46 0.21 -39.04
N SER A 779 -22.78 -0.28 -40.08
CA SER A 779 -21.46 0.18 -40.52
C SER A 779 -21.16 -0.34 -41.94
N ASP A 780 -20.22 0.32 -42.63
CA ASP A 780 -19.74 0.14 -44.00
C ASP A 780 -19.94 -1.28 -44.56
N GLU A 781 -20.75 -1.37 -45.62
CA GLU A 781 -21.21 -2.65 -46.18
C GLU A 781 -20.06 -3.54 -46.67
N GLU A 782 -18.91 -2.97 -47.04
CA GLU A 782 -17.72 -3.71 -47.50
C GLU A 782 -16.88 -4.28 -46.35
N LYS A 783 -16.63 -3.50 -45.29
CA LYS A 783 -15.95 -3.97 -44.07
C LYS A 783 -16.77 -5.05 -43.38
N LYS A 784 -18.09 -4.86 -43.34
CA LYS A 784 -19.04 -5.85 -42.83
C LYS A 784 -18.98 -7.16 -43.61
N LYS A 785 -18.89 -7.11 -44.94
CA LYS A 785 -18.76 -8.31 -45.79
C LYS A 785 -17.45 -9.08 -45.56
N ILE A 786 -16.33 -8.37 -45.33
CA ILE A 786 -15.06 -9.02 -44.95
C ILE A 786 -15.24 -9.80 -43.65
N LEU A 787 -15.85 -9.18 -42.64
CA LEU A 787 -16.12 -9.81 -41.36
C LEU A 787 -17.07 -11.02 -41.50
N GLU A 788 -18.13 -10.91 -42.31
CA GLU A 788 -19.03 -12.02 -42.62
C GLU A 788 -18.29 -13.21 -43.24
N TYR A 789 -17.42 -12.98 -44.24
CA TYR A 789 -16.62 -14.04 -44.85
C TYR A 789 -15.59 -14.66 -43.88
N ALA A 790 -15.01 -13.85 -42.99
CA ALA A 790 -14.11 -14.33 -41.94
C ALA A 790 -14.84 -15.27 -40.95
N PHE A 791 -16.09 -14.97 -40.60
CA PHE A 791 -16.91 -15.87 -39.80
C PHE A 791 -17.30 -17.15 -40.54
N GLU A 792 -17.62 -17.06 -41.83
CA GLU A 792 -17.91 -18.24 -42.64
C GLU A 792 -16.70 -19.18 -42.74
N LEU A 793 -15.47 -18.66 -42.68
CA LEU A 793 -14.25 -19.47 -42.64
C LEU A 793 -14.16 -20.35 -41.38
N LEU A 794 -14.63 -19.87 -40.22
CA LEU A 794 -14.73 -20.69 -39.01
C LEU A 794 -15.68 -21.88 -39.20
N ASN A 795 -16.70 -21.71 -40.04
CA ASN A 795 -17.80 -22.66 -40.18
C ASN A 795 -17.59 -23.72 -41.28
N THR A 796 -16.45 -23.69 -42.00
CA THR A 796 -16.20 -24.65 -43.08
C THR A 796 -14.86 -25.36 -42.98
N ASN A 797 -14.89 -26.69 -43.00
CA ASN A 797 -13.69 -27.54 -43.10
C ASN A 797 -13.44 -28.02 -44.54
N SER A 798 -14.26 -27.62 -45.50
CA SER A 798 -14.05 -27.95 -46.91
C SER A 798 -12.96 -27.07 -47.48
N ARG A 799 -11.91 -27.69 -48.03
CA ARG A 799 -10.81 -26.97 -48.68
C ARG A 799 -11.31 -26.02 -49.78
N LYS A 800 -12.28 -26.48 -50.59
CA LYS A 800 -12.88 -25.69 -51.68
C LYS A 800 -13.63 -24.47 -51.18
N ASN A 801 -14.36 -24.60 -50.06
CA ASN A 801 -15.10 -23.48 -49.48
C ASN A 801 -14.17 -22.47 -48.80
N ASN A 802 -13.13 -22.94 -48.10
CA ASN A 802 -12.11 -22.06 -47.52
C ASN A 802 -11.41 -21.23 -48.61
N GLN A 803 -11.02 -21.85 -49.74
CA GLN A 803 -10.42 -21.14 -50.87
C GLN A 803 -11.37 -20.08 -51.46
N LYS A 804 -12.66 -20.40 -51.60
CA LYS A 804 -13.66 -19.45 -52.09
C LYS A 804 -13.79 -18.24 -51.16
N LEU A 805 -13.89 -18.47 -49.86
CA LEU A 805 -14.06 -17.40 -48.86
C LEU A 805 -12.82 -16.52 -48.74
N LEU A 806 -11.63 -17.09 -48.78
CA LEU A 806 -10.37 -16.33 -48.82
C LEU A 806 -10.27 -15.47 -50.09
N GLY A 807 -10.73 -16.00 -51.24
CA GLY A 807 -10.87 -15.23 -52.47
C GLY A 807 -11.81 -14.03 -52.32
N ASN A 808 -12.96 -14.23 -51.68
CA ASN A 808 -13.94 -13.16 -51.42
C ASN A 808 -13.39 -12.07 -50.47
N ILE A 809 -12.67 -12.46 -49.41
CA ILE A 809 -12.00 -11.52 -48.50
C ILE A 809 -10.99 -10.69 -49.29
N LYS A 810 -10.14 -11.31 -50.10
CA LYS A 810 -9.15 -10.61 -50.93
C LYS A 810 -9.80 -9.66 -51.93
N GLU A 811 -10.91 -10.04 -52.56
CA GLU A 811 -11.64 -9.17 -53.48
C GLU A 811 -12.14 -7.91 -52.77
N LYS A 812 -12.78 -8.06 -51.61
CA LYS A 812 -13.30 -6.93 -50.82
C LYS A 812 -12.19 -6.05 -50.26
N SER A 813 -11.09 -6.63 -49.76
CA SER A 813 -9.92 -5.86 -49.33
C SER A 813 -9.35 -5.01 -50.48
N ASN A 814 -9.29 -5.55 -51.70
CA ASN A 814 -8.84 -4.79 -52.88
C ASN A 814 -9.80 -3.67 -53.28
N GLU A 815 -11.10 -3.83 -53.10
CA GLU A 815 -12.08 -2.74 -53.31
C GLU A 815 -11.83 -1.59 -52.33
N ILE A 816 -11.59 -1.89 -51.05
CA ILE A 816 -11.29 -0.88 -50.03
C ILE A 816 -9.97 -0.17 -50.35
N LEU A 817 -8.90 -0.90 -50.68
CA LEU A 817 -7.60 -0.31 -51.03
C LEU A 817 -7.69 0.63 -52.25
N LYS A 818 -8.49 0.27 -53.26
CA LYS A 818 -8.76 1.14 -54.42
C LYS A 818 -9.47 2.42 -54.01
N LYS A 819 -10.47 2.36 -53.12
CA LYS A 819 -11.18 3.53 -52.61
C LYS A 819 -10.27 4.46 -51.81
N LEU A 820 -9.33 3.88 -51.04
CA LEU A 820 -8.34 4.63 -50.26
C LEU A 820 -7.17 5.17 -51.10
N ARG A 821 -7.14 4.89 -52.42
CA ARG A 821 -6.07 5.29 -53.36
C ARG A 821 -4.69 4.78 -52.91
N CYS A 822 -4.61 3.55 -52.41
CA CYS A 822 -3.35 2.90 -52.09
C CYS A 822 -2.83 2.13 -53.31
N GLU A 823 -1.60 2.38 -53.74
CA GLU A 823 -0.99 1.61 -54.83
C GLU A 823 -0.56 0.21 -54.36
N LYS A 824 -0.60 -0.77 -55.28
CA LYS A 824 -0.21 -2.16 -54.96
C LYS A 824 1.23 -2.28 -54.44
N ALA A 825 2.14 -1.42 -54.92
CA ALA A 825 3.54 -1.42 -54.50
C ALA A 825 3.71 -0.92 -53.05
N ASP A 826 2.96 0.10 -52.65
CA ASP A 826 2.99 0.63 -51.29
C ASP A 826 2.43 -0.38 -50.28
N PHE A 827 1.30 -1.01 -50.62
CA PHE A 827 0.70 -2.06 -49.79
C PHE A 827 1.63 -3.26 -49.60
N ALA A 828 2.33 -3.69 -50.67
CA ALA A 828 3.33 -4.75 -50.58
C ALA A 828 4.50 -4.37 -49.68
N THR A 829 4.95 -3.10 -49.73
CA THR A 829 6.05 -2.60 -48.89
C THR A 829 5.68 -2.60 -47.40
N ILE A 830 4.45 -2.20 -47.06
CA ILE A 830 3.94 -2.22 -45.67
C ILE A 830 3.95 -3.65 -45.11
N LYS A 831 3.47 -4.60 -45.90
CA LYS A 831 3.42 -6.03 -45.55
C LYS A 831 4.82 -6.61 -45.33
N GLU A 832 5.76 -6.37 -46.25
CA GLU A 832 7.16 -6.83 -46.11
C GLU A 832 7.85 -6.21 -44.89
N ARG A 833 7.62 -4.92 -44.61
CA ARG A 833 8.16 -4.24 -43.43
C ARG A 833 7.66 -4.87 -42.12
N LYS A 834 6.37 -5.19 -42.01
CA LYS A 834 5.80 -5.84 -40.82
C LYS A 834 6.36 -7.25 -40.63
N LYS A 835 6.44 -8.03 -41.72
CA LYS A 835 7.01 -9.39 -41.73
C LYS A 835 8.49 -9.39 -41.30
N ALA A 836 9.30 -8.44 -41.79
CA ALA A 836 10.71 -8.31 -41.42
C ALA A 836 10.90 -7.96 -39.93
N LYS A 837 10.01 -7.16 -39.34
CA LYS A 837 10.13 -6.68 -37.95
C LYS A 837 9.61 -7.67 -36.91
N LYS A 838 8.49 -8.37 -37.19
CA LYS A 838 7.77 -9.19 -36.20
C LYS A 838 7.70 -10.69 -36.55
N GLY A 839 8.16 -11.09 -37.74
CA GLY A 839 8.03 -12.45 -38.25
C GLY A 839 6.67 -12.71 -38.91
N ALA A 840 6.50 -13.93 -39.44
CA ALA A 840 5.26 -14.42 -40.04
C ALA A 840 4.43 -15.21 -39.00
N PHE A 841 3.47 -16.01 -39.45
CA PHE A 841 2.69 -16.94 -38.61
C PHE A 841 3.09 -18.40 -38.88
N GLU A 842 4.35 -18.65 -39.24
CA GLU A 842 4.74 -19.96 -39.76
C GLU A 842 4.87 -21.03 -38.68
N LYS A 843 5.29 -20.61 -37.48
CA LYS A 843 5.60 -21.51 -36.37
C LYS A 843 4.40 -21.81 -35.47
N GLY A 844 3.26 -21.15 -35.65
CA GLY A 844 2.03 -21.45 -34.90
C GLY A 844 2.11 -21.15 -33.41
N TYR A 845 2.81 -20.08 -33.02
CA TYR A 845 2.99 -19.72 -31.60
C TYR A 845 1.76 -19.07 -31.01
N VAL A 846 1.19 -19.70 -29.97
CA VAL A 846 0.16 -19.11 -29.13
C VAL A 846 0.79 -18.62 -27.83
N LEU A 847 0.74 -17.31 -27.63
CA LEU A 847 1.20 -16.65 -26.41
C LEU A 847 0.16 -16.88 -25.31
N LEU A 848 0.53 -17.58 -24.25
CA LEU A 848 -0.32 -17.88 -23.10
C LEU A 848 -0.23 -16.78 -22.05
N LYS A 849 1.00 -16.46 -21.62
CA LYS A 849 1.25 -15.49 -20.55
C LYS A 849 2.58 -14.78 -20.73
N THR A 850 2.70 -13.57 -20.19
CA THR A 850 3.99 -12.95 -19.88
C THR A 850 4.08 -12.64 -18.40
N SER A 851 5.29 -12.67 -17.85
CA SER A 851 5.55 -12.28 -16.46
C SER A 851 6.89 -11.57 -16.29
N THR A 852 6.89 -10.57 -15.42
CA THR A 852 8.10 -9.87 -14.96
C THR A 852 8.56 -10.49 -13.64
N GLY A 853 9.52 -11.41 -13.68
CA GLY A 853 10.09 -12.07 -12.48
C GLY A 853 10.92 -13.31 -12.78
N GLN A 854 11.86 -13.66 -11.90
CA GLN A 854 12.55 -14.96 -11.92
C GLN A 854 11.64 -16.03 -11.31
N HIS A 855 11.57 -17.21 -11.95
CA HIS A 855 10.68 -18.31 -11.59
C HIS A 855 10.80 -18.77 -10.12
N GLN A 856 9.66 -18.94 -9.44
CA GLN A 856 9.42 -20.02 -8.48
C GLN A 856 8.49 -21.04 -9.14
N GLN A 857 8.82 -22.33 -9.03
CA GLN A 857 7.95 -23.44 -9.45
C GLN A 857 6.73 -23.51 -8.52
N GLU A 858 5.52 -23.53 -9.08
CA GLU A 858 4.29 -23.88 -8.35
C GLU A 858 3.57 -25.05 -9.05
N ASP A 859 3.13 -26.00 -8.21
CA ASP A 859 2.09 -27.01 -8.41
C ASP A 859 2.06 -27.78 -9.73
N GLY A 860 2.96 -28.76 -9.85
CA GLY A 860 2.71 -30.04 -10.54
C GLY A 860 2.47 -30.00 -12.06
N LEU A 861 2.52 -28.83 -12.68
CA LEU A 861 2.56 -28.65 -14.13
C LEU A 861 3.91 -28.02 -14.46
N GLU A 862 4.80 -28.79 -15.10
CA GLU A 862 6.01 -28.25 -15.68
C GLU A 862 5.63 -27.09 -16.62
N ILE A 863 5.93 -25.86 -16.22
CA ILE A 863 6.03 -24.75 -17.14
C ILE A 863 7.33 -25.00 -17.90
N VAL A 864 7.23 -25.78 -18.98
CA VAL A 864 8.38 -26.22 -19.75
C VAL A 864 9.02 -25.02 -20.43
N ASP A 865 10.25 -24.72 -20.03
CA ASP A 865 11.25 -24.05 -20.86
C ASP A 865 11.35 -24.81 -22.19
N PHE A 866 10.76 -24.23 -23.23
CA PHE A 866 10.82 -24.59 -24.64
C PHE A 866 11.76 -25.76 -25.03
N VAL A 867 11.28 -27.01 -24.97
CA VAL A 867 11.47 -28.10 -25.97
C VAL A 867 10.41 -29.18 -25.67
N GLY A 868 9.24 -29.09 -26.30
CA GLY A 868 8.22 -30.12 -26.19
C GLY A 868 7.52 -30.34 -27.53
N ASP A 869 7.13 -31.58 -27.80
CA ASP A 869 6.41 -31.93 -29.02
C ASP A 869 5.12 -31.09 -29.17
N PRO A 870 4.69 -30.78 -30.41
CA PRO A 870 3.46 -30.04 -30.67
C PRO A 870 2.26 -30.62 -29.91
N ILE A 871 1.56 -29.79 -29.14
CA ILE A 871 0.39 -30.20 -28.38
C ILE A 871 -0.85 -30.00 -29.26
N ASP A 872 -1.72 -31.02 -29.34
CA ASP A 872 -3.05 -30.87 -29.95
C ASP A 872 -3.95 -30.09 -28.98
N ILE A 873 -4.75 -29.14 -29.49
CA ILE A 873 -5.53 -28.19 -28.67
C ILE A 873 -6.49 -28.88 -27.70
N TYR A 874 -6.88 -30.13 -28.01
CA TYR A 874 -7.74 -30.96 -27.16
C TYR A 874 -7.04 -31.47 -25.89
N GLY A 875 -5.72 -31.28 -25.76
CA GLY A 875 -4.93 -31.62 -24.57
C GLY A 875 -4.70 -30.46 -23.60
N LEU A 876 -5.12 -29.23 -23.92
CA LEU A 876 -4.99 -28.07 -23.04
C LEU A 876 -6.19 -27.97 -22.10
N SER A 877 -5.96 -27.95 -20.78
CA SER A 877 -7.02 -27.69 -19.80
C SER A 877 -7.43 -26.22 -19.89
N HIS A 878 -8.59 -25.96 -20.49
CA HIS A 878 -9.15 -24.62 -20.57
C HIS A 878 -10.20 -24.46 -19.46
N PRO A 879 -9.86 -23.83 -18.33
CA PRO A 879 -10.82 -23.70 -17.24
C PRO A 879 -11.99 -22.79 -17.64
N ILE A 880 -13.22 -23.31 -17.60
CA ILE A 880 -14.42 -22.48 -17.70
C ILE A 880 -14.51 -21.64 -16.42
N LYS A 881 -14.31 -20.33 -16.55
CA LYS A 881 -14.47 -19.41 -15.42
C LYS A 881 -15.95 -19.30 -15.08
N THR A 882 -16.27 -19.56 -13.81
CA THR A 882 -17.62 -19.55 -13.25
C THR A 882 -17.69 -18.49 -12.16
N ASP A 883 -18.69 -17.61 -12.24
CA ASP A 883 -18.95 -16.56 -11.26
C ASP A 883 -20.41 -16.64 -10.78
N ILE A 884 -20.66 -16.48 -9.48
CA ILE A 884 -21.98 -16.69 -8.87
C ILE A 884 -22.29 -15.52 -7.93
N ASP A 885 -23.33 -14.75 -8.27
CA ASP A 885 -23.75 -13.55 -7.56
C ASP A 885 -25.24 -13.61 -7.15
N GLU A 886 -25.58 -12.93 -6.04
CA GLU A 886 -26.96 -12.72 -5.59
C GLU A 886 -27.40 -11.28 -5.87
N LEU A 887 -28.50 -11.12 -6.61
CA LEU A 887 -29.06 -9.84 -7.01
C LEU A 887 -30.04 -9.31 -5.95
N ARG A 888 -30.22 -7.98 -5.91
CA ARG A 888 -30.97 -7.23 -4.86
C ARG A 888 -32.46 -7.60 -4.69
N ASP A 889 -33.00 -8.49 -5.53
CA ASP A 889 -34.42 -8.84 -5.60
C ASP A 889 -34.67 -10.36 -5.54
N ASN A 890 -33.88 -11.09 -4.75
CA ASN A 890 -34.01 -12.54 -4.54
C ASN A 890 -33.84 -13.35 -5.83
N ARG A 891 -32.87 -12.95 -6.66
CA ARG A 891 -32.47 -13.64 -7.88
C ARG A 891 -30.98 -13.99 -7.82
N MET A 892 -30.61 -15.14 -8.35
CA MET A 892 -29.21 -15.56 -8.47
C MET A 892 -28.74 -15.41 -9.92
N LEU A 893 -27.53 -14.89 -10.13
CA LEU A 893 -26.83 -14.87 -11.40
C LEU A 893 -25.68 -15.89 -11.36
N ILE A 894 -25.66 -16.82 -12.31
CA ILE A 894 -24.54 -17.70 -12.59
C ILE A 894 -23.98 -17.30 -13.95
N ARG A 895 -22.73 -16.84 -13.99
CA ARG A 895 -22.05 -16.41 -15.22
C ARG A 895 -20.95 -17.39 -15.57
N LEU A 896 -21.02 -17.94 -16.79
CA LEU A 896 -20.02 -18.83 -17.35
C LEU A 896 -19.30 -18.13 -18.50
N LYS A 897 -17.96 -18.21 -18.51
CA LYS A 897 -17.13 -17.78 -19.65
C LYS A 897 -16.54 -19.02 -20.31
N VAL A 898 -17.16 -19.42 -21.42
CA VAL A 898 -16.86 -20.65 -22.14
C VAL A 898 -16.08 -20.33 -23.42
N PRO A 899 -14.86 -20.86 -23.60
CA PRO A 899 -14.14 -20.69 -24.85
C PRO A 899 -14.87 -21.37 -26.02
N VAL A 900 -14.84 -20.75 -27.20
CA VAL A 900 -15.55 -21.23 -28.41
C VAL A 900 -15.04 -22.58 -28.94
N PHE A 901 -13.92 -23.07 -28.45
CA PHE A 901 -13.23 -24.28 -28.94
C PHE A 901 -13.33 -25.48 -27.99
N ILE A 902 -14.07 -25.37 -26.88
CA ILE A 902 -14.04 -26.36 -25.78
C ILE A 902 -14.64 -27.73 -26.13
N GLY A 903 -15.29 -27.88 -27.29
CA GLY A 903 -15.88 -29.15 -27.75
C GLY A 903 -17.06 -29.58 -26.89
N GLN A 904 -16.78 -30.21 -25.74
CA GLN A 904 -17.74 -30.57 -24.71
C GLN A 904 -17.14 -30.30 -23.32
N ALA A 905 -17.92 -29.74 -22.42
CA ALA A 905 -17.55 -29.54 -21.03
C ALA A 905 -18.70 -29.83 -20.08
N GLU A 906 -18.36 -30.31 -18.89
CA GLU A 906 -19.30 -30.55 -17.80
C GLU A 906 -18.85 -29.77 -16.56
N ILE A 907 -19.75 -28.98 -15.99
CA ILE A 907 -19.49 -28.11 -14.85
C ILE A 907 -20.42 -28.53 -13.71
N SER A 908 -19.83 -28.85 -12.56
CA SER A 908 -20.55 -29.02 -11.30
C SER A 908 -20.32 -27.79 -10.43
N LEU A 909 -21.39 -27.08 -10.07
CA LEU A 909 -21.28 -25.83 -9.31
C LEU A 909 -21.08 -26.07 -7.80
N PRO A 910 -20.29 -25.24 -7.09
CA PRO A 910 -20.00 -25.41 -5.66
C PRO A 910 -21.23 -25.23 -4.75
N GLN A 911 -21.24 -25.96 -3.62
CA GLN A 911 -22.47 -26.53 -3.06
C GLN A 911 -23.31 -25.61 -2.14
N GLU A 912 -22.76 -24.76 -1.26
CA GLU A 912 -23.62 -24.15 -0.20
C GLU A 912 -24.65 -23.12 -0.70
N ARG A 913 -24.24 -22.09 -1.45
CA ARG A 913 -25.16 -21.00 -1.85
C ARG A 913 -26.21 -21.46 -2.86
N ILE A 914 -25.81 -22.33 -3.78
CA ILE A 914 -26.70 -22.89 -4.81
C ILE A 914 -27.67 -23.89 -4.18
N LEU A 915 -27.22 -24.73 -3.27
CA LEU A 915 -28.08 -25.69 -2.58
C LEU A 915 -29.12 -24.99 -1.68
N ASN A 916 -28.72 -23.92 -0.98
CA ASN A 916 -29.64 -23.12 -0.15
C ASN A 916 -30.70 -22.39 -0.99
N PHE A 917 -30.37 -21.95 -2.21
CA PHE A 917 -31.30 -21.18 -3.04
C PHE A 917 -32.13 -22.04 -4.00
N LEU A 918 -31.59 -23.15 -4.55
CA LEU A 918 -32.26 -24.01 -5.54
C LEU A 918 -32.68 -25.38 -4.99
N GLY A 919 -32.29 -25.75 -3.76
CA GLY A 919 -32.70 -27.00 -3.13
C GLY A 919 -32.03 -28.27 -3.69
N GLY A 920 -30.96 -28.14 -4.48
CA GLY A 920 -30.28 -29.26 -5.11
C GLY A 920 -28.94 -28.89 -5.75
N LYS A 921 -28.14 -29.88 -6.13
CA LYS A 921 -26.87 -29.69 -6.84
C LYS A 921 -27.14 -29.40 -8.32
N VAL A 922 -26.53 -28.35 -8.85
CA VAL A 922 -26.67 -27.97 -10.28
C VAL A 922 -25.50 -28.53 -11.08
N LYS A 923 -25.85 -29.25 -12.15
CA LYS A 923 -24.93 -29.80 -13.14
C LYS A 923 -25.22 -29.15 -14.49
N ILE A 924 -24.19 -28.64 -15.17
CA ILE A 924 -24.31 -27.96 -16.45
C ILE A 924 -23.44 -28.68 -17.47
N GLN A 925 -24.04 -29.11 -18.58
CA GLN A 925 -23.35 -29.67 -19.73
C GLN A 925 -23.40 -28.68 -20.90
N ILE A 926 -22.25 -28.46 -21.52
CA ILE A 926 -22.07 -27.51 -22.62
C ILE A 926 -21.37 -28.24 -23.75
N ALA A 927 -21.94 -28.20 -24.96
CA ALA A 927 -21.20 -28.52 -26.17
C ALA A 927 -21.21 -27.32 -27.11
N VAL A 928 -20.05 -27.09 -27.73
CA VAL A 928 -19.86 -26.00 -28.68
C VAL A 928 -19.51 -26.60 -30.02
N GLU A 929 -20.39 -26.37 -30.99
CA GLU A 929 -20.21 -26.78 -32.37
C GLU A 929 -20.30 -25.54 -33.27
N HIS A 930 -19.15 -25.07 -33.77
CA HIS A 930 -19.05 -23.84 -34.57
C HIS A 930 -19.51 -22.59 -33.76
N SER A 931 -20.56 -21.89 -34.21
CA SER A 931 -21.21 -20.79 -33.47
C SER A 931 -22.41 -21.24 -32.64
N THR A 932 -22.73 -22.54 -32.70
CA THR A 932 -23.87 -23.11 -31.99
C THR A 932 -23.42 -23.64 -30.64
N VAL A 933 -23.99 -23.08 -29.58
CA VAL A 933 -23.82 -23.58 -28.22
C VAL A 933 -25.06 -24.35 -27.82
N THR A 934 -24.87 -25.60 -27.41
CA THR A 934 -25.91 -26.42 -26.80
C THR A 934 -25.62 -26.52 -25.31
N LEU A 935 -26.60 -26.15 -24.49
CA LEU A 935 -26.56 -26.10 -23.03
C LEU A 935 -27.68 -26.99 -22.46
N ALA A 936 -27.32 -27.90 -21.57
CA ALA A 936 -28.25 -28.67 -20.75
C ALA A 936 -27.95 -28.42 -19.26
N ILE A 937 -28.99 -28.14 -18.47
CA ILE A 937 -28.89 -27.91 -17.02
C ILE A 937 -29.72 -28.96 -16.29
N CYS A 938 -29.11 -29.66 -15.34
CA CYS A 938 -29.77 -30.62 -14.46
C CYS A 938 -29.67 -30.16 -13.00
N VAL A 939 -30.78 -30.29 -12.25
CA VAL A 939 -30.80 -30.04 -10.80
C VAL A 939 -31.05 -31.37 -10.10
N ILE A 940 -30.07 -31.83 -9.34
CA ILE A 940 -30.11 -33.09 -8.60
C ILE A 940 -30.53 -32.76 -7.16
N LYS A 941 -31.78 -33.09 -6.80
CA LYS A 941 -32.28 -32.91 -5.42
C LYS A 941 -31.56 -33.86 -4.48
N VAL A 942 -31.18 -33.36 -3.30
CA VAL A 942 -30.58 -34.16 -2.24
C VAL A 942 -31.71 -34.53 -1.27
N GLU A 943 -32.16 -35.78 -1.27
CA GLU A 943 -33.07 -36.26 -0.24
C GLU A 943 -32.31 -36.36 1.09
N TYR A 944 -32.66 -35.52 2.06
CA TYR A 944 -32.19 -35.66 3.42
C TYR A 944 -33.07 -36.69 4.13
N THR A 945 -32.56 -37.89 4.38
CA THR A 945 -33.12 -38.77 5.42
C THR A 945 -32.95 -38.10 6.77
N GLN A 946 -34.06 -37.69 7.37
CA GLN A 946 -34.13 -37.14 8.72
C GLN A 946 -33.67 -38.23 9.70
N LEU A 947 -32.53 -38.03 10.37
CA LEU A 947 -32.16 -38.82 11.55
C LEU A 947 -33.10 -38.39 12.68
N GLU A 948 -34.02 -39.26 13.09
CA GLU A 948 -34.72 -39.12 14.36
C GLU A 948 -33.67 -39.17 15.48
N LEU A 949 -33.48 -38.02 16.14
CA LEU A 949 -32.78 -37.95 17.41
C LEU A 949 -33.73 -38.49 18.48
N ASP A 950 -33.48 -39.72 18.93
CA ASP A 950 -34.08 -40.29 20.14
C ASP A 950 -33.63 -39.44 21.34
N LEU A 951 -34.51 -38.52 21.75
CA LEU A 951 -34.44 -37.85 23.04
C LEU A 951 -35.02 -38.79 24.11
N ASP A 952 -34.23 -39.80 24.50
CA ASP A 952 -34.29 -40.42 25.82
C ASP A 952 -33.06 -41.31 26.05
N ARG A 953 -31.97 -40.71 26.56
CA ARG A 953 -31.00 -41.32 27.48
C ARG A 953 -30.00 -40.32 28.05
#